data_AF-A0A7C4J4M9-F1
#
_entry.id   AF-A0A7C4J4M9-F1
#
_cell.length_a   1.000
_cell.length_b   1.000
_cell.length_c   1.000
_cell.angle_alpha   90.00
_cell.angle_beta   90.00
_cell.angle_gamma   90.00
#
_symmetry.space_group_name_H-M   'P 1'
#
loop_
_entity.id
_entity.type
_entity.pdbx_description
1 polymer ?
#
loop_
_entity_poly.entity_id
_entity_poly.type
_entity_poly.pdbx_seq_one_letter_code
_entity_poly.pdbx_strand_id
1 'polypeptide(L)'
;MERDILQSIKLELTKNLKFTPYLRICLHPFIAQSKTDIAYNILGAELSAEPVIRFSAIRTITQHKLPGFTDFFHDLFQQSITDDEKTQICMYLASYGNNQTVETLTNYILQNFNKESSYTIVIQCLETLRLLGHPDNTLLTTLKSIINEAGIHEVIRYYAIRTLSIYNDIHVLDSLINQNEYTLLGIFDAISFMSNYCITQRAQKNGASGTSNEENLIIEIRVFLSKMLPQFDEFSTSVKISCLNALIASKHRETNDYILKILNGNNENEKEELLLLLQHTIMFLRDPEPLIRSLISFGTISPHHNTIIIDTIINYFQSFQNDRTSTLLKDKLFNYFTVTLDSFFELYRKNYMISDVEEKNYPEIFRGVRNFILLKLSPQILNRIIHHLKNEKNDEIHKIITLLTTYIPFIDSSTRETFSSLVEMLYDSDPKSREITASRLETIDFEKRFLQERIVRLCNIIATLNIQSAATLLVKIYNYLKKYRDEKLFDACIHTLSCMRYPYMLGELELMLLSGDRNDQLFSLKYLEHYTDQQAASILFELLKNTANLDREVMVKALHLLLQTETTQYKNSTEILTNIILTNNDIAIKQSAILNIGHCGNEKEMEWLITLFAETNEIPLKETILQAIGSIIPRLRDFNKRALAQFLLDCMKESGIRIRIYACAILLQLNNKDVERYIKEMLIIKNRDIQIEMLYIFHNYNLPEFSYFLLSLLKEEYAIGYETIAQLQNVPAEISDDIVNFIGNLYRKNGIDISQPTLPLTIKPGKIDTINDFFIVTIRIYGKANPVLLEELVTSLNTIQSLILSHCKKNNLIIHALLPDSITVYSNNPLNVADALIAITQSIEQHNLTSHTPFKAIIQSYNARLIQTGQDIVIVSDEKYTHDILHNYAIIDENLKSYIYNEFTCNPLPHILANPLHIPLYYLSNKKNSLIEAQKALDQIILNEKTKKEKERELLEEIKKRKLTIQSQGSADYLATLERVNGILRSEINEINKYIQKRSTDRELNTQVSRMLENLQKKIFLEISNFIMK
;
A
#
# COMPACT_ATOMS: atom_id res chain seq x y z
N MET A 1 -20.92 1.70 -49.00
CA MET A 1 -20.81 0.40 -48.31
C MET A 1 -20.70 0.56 -46.79
N GLU A 2 -19.84 1.42 -46.22
CA GLU A 2 -19.76 1.61 -44.75
C GLU A 2 -21.09 2.08 -44.10
N ARG A 3 -21.85 2.93 -44.80
CA ARG A 3 -23.20 3.34 -44.37
C ARG A 3 -24.23 2.19 -44.26
N ASP A 4 -24.06 1.07 -44.98
CA ASP A 4 -25.03 -0.04 -44.95
C ASP A 4 -24.86 -0.93 -43.71
N ILE A 5 -23.63 -1.21 -43.29
CA ILE A 5 -23.35 -2.08 -42.13
C ILE A 5 -23.74 -1.37 -40.83
N LEU A 6 -23.31 -0.12 -40.63
CA LEU A 6 -23.66 0.66 -39.44
C LEU A 6 -25.18 0.86 -39.33
N GLN A 7 -25.88 1.14 -40.44
CA GLN A 7 -27.34 1.24 -40.44
C GLN A 7 -28.01 -0.11 -40.12
N SER A 8 -27.48 -1.23 -40.61
CA SER A 8 -27.99 -2.56 -40.27
C SER A 8 -27.87 -2.87 -38.77
N ILE A 9 -26.75 -2.51 -38.14
CA ILE A 9 -26.52 -2.68 -36.69
C ILE A 9 -27.49 -1.79 -35.90
N LYS A 10 -27.63 -0.51 -36.28
CA LYS A 10 -28.61 0.41 -35.67
C LYS A 10 -30.04 -0.15 -35.76
N LEU A 11 -30.44 -0.69 -36.91
CA LEU A 11 -31.76 -1.30 -37.10
C LEU A 11 -31.95 -2.56 -36.25
N GLU A 12 -30.93 -3.41 -36.13
CA GLU A 12 -30.93 -4.59 -35.28
C GLU A 12 -31.06 -4.22 -33.79
N LEU A 13 -30.29 -3.24 -33.32
CA LEU A 13 -30.36 -2.69 -31.97
C LEU A 13 -31.76 -2.14 -31.66
N THR A 14 -32.35 -1.37 -32.56
CA THR A 14 -33.68 -0.78 -32.36
C THR A 14 -34.80 -1.84 -32.29
N LYS A 15 -34.56 -3.06 -32.77
CA LYS A 15 -35.48 -4.21 -32.67
C LYS A 15 -35.23 -5.06 -31.42
N ASN A 16 -33.98 -5.24 -31.03
CA ASN A 16 -33.56 -6.26 -30.05
C ASN A 16 -33.23 -5.70 -28.66
N LEU A 17 -32.88 -4.42 -28.55
CA LEU A 17 -32.52 -3.79 -27.29
C LEU A 17 -33.79 -3.45 -26.50
N LYS A 18 -34.05 -4.18 -25.41
CA LYS A 18 -35.17 -3.90 -24.52
C LYS A 18 -34.80 -2.73 -23.61
N PHE A 19 -35.71 -1.77 -23.49
CA PHE A 19 -35.54 -0.59 -22.67
C PHE A 19 -35.81 -0.90 -21.19
N THR A 20 -34.92 -1.69 -20.57
CA THR A 20 -35.05 -2.10 -19.17
C THR A 20 -34.46 -1.05 -18.21
N PRO A 21 -34.83 -1.07 -16.92
CA PRO A 21 -34.19 -0.21 -15.91
C PRO A 21 -32.66 -0.33 -15.89
N TYR A 22 -32.13 -1.55 -16.04
CA TYR A 22 -30.69 -1.81 -16.11
C TYR A 22 -30.02 -1.01 -17.24
N LEU A 23 -30.57 -1.11 -18.45
CA LEU A 23 -30.01 -0.40 -19.61
C LEU A 23 -29.98 1.12 -19.39
N ARG A 24 -31.06 1.70 -18.84
CA ARG A 24 -31.14 3.15 -18.56
C ARG A 24 -30.04 3.60 -17.60
N ILE A 25 -29.89 2.87 -16.48
CA ILE A 25 -28.87 3.13 -15.45
C ILE A 25 -27.45 3.05 -16.03
N CYS A 26 -27.16 2.01 -16.82
CA CYS A 26 -25.85 1.88 -17.47
C CYS A 26 -25.55 3.03 -18.44
N LEU A 27 -26.56 3.54 -19.16
CA LEU A 27 -26.35 4.57 -20.17
C LEU A 27 -26.14 5.99 -19.58
N HIS A 28 -26.61 6.28 -18.36
CA HIS A 28 -26.52 7.63 -17.79
C HIS A 28 -25.09 8.23 -17.83
N PRO A 29 -24.01 7.55 -17.37
CA PRO A 29 -22.66 8.10 -17.40
C PRO A 29 -22.17 8.47 -18.81
N PHE A 30 -22.47 7.62 -19.79
CA PHE A 30 -22.12 7.88 -21.18
C PHE A 30 -22.91 9.08 -21.75
N ILE A 31 -24.22 9.15 -21.48
CA ILE A 31 -25.07 10.28 -21.89
C ILE A 31 -24.55 11.60 -21.33
N ALA A 32 -24.26 11.63 -20.02
CA ALA A 32 -23.79 12.82 -19.33
C ALA A 32 -22.47 13.37 -19.88
N GLN A 33 -21.55 12.50 -20.30
CA GLN A 33 -20.26 12.92 -20.85
C GLN A 33 -20.39 13.74 -22.14
N SER A 34 -21.39 13.48 -22.98
CA SER A 34 -21.58 14.19 -24.26
C SER A 34 -21.91 15.68 -24.06
N LYS A 35 -22.52 16.06 -22.93
CA LYS A 35 -22.95 17.44 -22.61
C LYS A 35 -23.82 18.09 -23.70
N THR A 36 -24.51 17.30 -24.51
CA THR A 36 -25.43 17.78 -25.55
C THR A 36 -26.79 18.18 -24.97
N ASP A 37 -27.56 19.00 -25.70
CA ASP A 37 -28.94 19.36 -25.30
C ASP A 37 -29.83 18.11 -25.13
N ILE A 38 -29.61 17.09 -25.95
CA ILE A 38 -30.32 15.82 -25.86
C ILE A 38 -29.96 15.10 -24.56
N ALA A 39 -28.68 15.09 -24.17
CA ALA A 39 -28.26 14.51 -22.90
C ALA A 39 -28.89 15.23 -21.70
N TYR A 40 -28.93 16.57 -21.72
CA TYR A 40 -29.61 17.36 -20.70
C TYR A 40 -31.08 16.97 -20.58
N ASN A 41 -31.79 16.91 -21.71
CA ASN A 41 -33.21 16.58 -21.73
C ASN A 41 -33.50 15.14 -21.31
N ILE A 42 -32.65 14.17 -21.68
CA ILE A 42 -32.80 12.77 -21.24
C ILE A 42 -32.67 12.68 -19.72
N LEU A 43 -31.59 13.24 -19.16
CA LEU A 43 -31.35 13.19 -17.72
C LEU A 43 -32.43 13.96 -16.94
N GLY A 44 -32.92 15.08 -17.47
CA GLY A 44 -34.04 15.82 -16.90
C GLY A 44 -35.34 15.02 -16.86
N ALA A 45 -35.67 14.28 -17.93
CA ALA A 45 -36.83 13.38 -17.92
C ALA A 45 -36.69 12.25 -16.89
N GLU A 46 -35.48 11.71 -16.73
CA GLU A 46 -35.16 10.64 -15.77
C GLU A 46 -35.31 11.06 -14.31
N LEU A 47 -35.29 12.37 -14.01
CA LEU A 47 -35.55 12.88 -12.67
C LEU A 47 -36.99 12.64 -12.18
N SER A 48 -37.93 12.33 -13.09
CA SER A 48 -39.31 11.98 -12.75
C SER A 48 -39.56 10.46 -12.67
N ALA A 49 -38.52 9.65 -12.90
CA ALA A 49 -38.63 8.19 -12.95
C ALA A 49 -38.73 7.54 -11.56
N GLU A 50 -38.77 6.21 -11.54
CA GLU A 50 -38.75 5.39 -10.32
C GLU A 50 -37.48 5.66 -9.48
N PRO A 51 -37.53 5.48 -8.14
CA PRO A 51 -36.46 5.91 -7.23
C PRO A 51 -35.05 5.46 -7.62
N VAL A 52 -34.90 4.23 -8.08
CA VAL A 52 -33.61 3.65 -8.49
C VAL A 52 -33.02 4.36 -9.71
N ILE A 53 -33.85 4.61 -10.73
CA ILE A 53 -33.41 5.23 -11.99
C ILE A 53 -33.16 6.72 -11.76
N ARG A 54 -34.07 7.36 -11.02
CA ARG A 54 -33.95 8.77 -10.62
C ARG A 54 -32.67 9.01 -9.80
N PHE A 55 -32.38 8.17 -8.81
CA PHE A 55 -31.15 8.25 -8.05
C PHE A 55 -29.91 8.13 -8.94
N SER A 56 -29.89 7.17 -9.88
CA SER A 56 -28.79 7.05 -10.83
C SER A 56 -28.61 8.33 -11.67
N ALA A 57 -29.69 8.93 -12.16
CA ALA A 57 -29.63 10.18 -12.90
C ALA A 57 -29.10 11.34 -12.04
N ILE A 58 -29.61 11.52 -10.81
CA ILE A 58 -29.11 12.53 -9.85
C ILE A 58 -27.60 12.35 -9.64
N ARG A 59 -27.16 11.13 -9.31
CA ARG A 59 -25.76 10.80 -9.08
C ARG A 59 -24.89 11.14 -10.29
N THR A 60 -25.33 10.74 -11.49
CA THR A 60 -24.60 11.02 -12.73
C THR A 60 -24.47 12.52 -13.00
N ILE A 61 -25.55 13.29 -12.82
CA ILE A 61 -25.57 14.76 -12.95
C ILE A 61 -24.55 15.40 -12.00
N THR A 62 -24.53 14.94 -10.74
CA THR A 62 -23.59 15.41 -9.71
C THR A 62 -22.14 15.08 -10.08
N GLN A 63 -21.83 13.83 -10.43
CA GLN A 63 -20.47 13.38 -10.75
C GLN A 63 -19.88 14.08 -11.99
N HIS A 64 -20.68 14.26 -13.04
CA HIS A 64 -20.24 14.92 -14.28
C HIS A 64 -20.30 16.46 -14.19
N LYS A 65 -20.79 17.00 -13.07
CA LYS A 65 -20.93 18.45 -12.82
C LYS A 65 -21.69 19.14 -13.97
N LEU A 66 -22.88 18.64 -14.31
CA LEU A 66 -23.68 19.18 -15.40
C LEU A 66 -24.46 20.43 -14.95
N PRO A 67 -24.26 21.61 -15.54
CA PRO A 67 -25.00 22.80 -15.14
C PRO A 67 -26.49 22.72 -15.55
N GLY A 68 -27.34 23.56 -14.93
CA GLY A 68 -28.72 23.77 -15.34
C GLY A 68 -29.78 22.88 -14.67
N PHE A 69 -29.42 22.06 -13.68
CA PHE A 69 -30.37 21.20 -12.94
C PHE A 69 -30.80 21.75 -11.57
N THR A 70 -30.40 22.98 -11.23
CA THR A 70 -30.60 23.56 -9.89
C THR A 70 -32.09 23.63 -9.49
N ASP A 71 -32.96 24.10 -10.39
CA ASP A 71 -34.40 24.24 -10.10
C ASP A 71 -35.06 22.86 -9.91
N PHE A 72 -34.72 21.87 -10.76
CA PHE A 72 -35.21 20.49 -10.61
C PHE A 72 -34.83 19.89 -9.25
N PHE A 73 -33.61 20.17 -8.78
CA PHE A 73 -33.15 19.68 -7.49
C PHE A 73 -33.77 20.41 -6.31
N HIS A 74 -34.10 21.70 -6.41
CA HIS A 74 -34.90 22.38 -5.39
C HIS A 74 -36.28 21.73 -5.24
N ASP A 75 -36.96 21.49 -6.37
CA ASP A 75 -38.28 20.86 -6.39
C ASP A 75 -38.24 19.43 -5.82
N LEU A 76 -37.26 18.62 -6.26
CA LEU A 76 -37.09 17.25 -5.77
C LEU A 76 -36.74 17.18 -4.29
N PHE A 77 -35.93 18.11 -3.78
CA PHE A 77 -35.50 18.10 -2.38
C PHE A 77 -36.67 18.33 -1.41
N GLN A 78 -37.71 19.04 -1.84
CA GLN A 78 -38.94 19.27 -1.08
C GLN A 78 -39.90 18.06 -1.10
N GLN A 79 -39.70 17.11 -2.01
CA GLN A 79 -40.51 15.90 -2.12
C GLN A 79 -40.03 14.79 -1.15
N SER A 80 -40.85 13.76 -0.98
CA SER A 80 -40.50 12.56 -0.22
C SER A 80 -39.58 11.63 -1.03
N ILE A 81 -38.30 12.00 -1.11
CA ILE A 81 -37.22 11.20 -1.72
C ILE A 81 -36.36 10.52 -0.66
N THR A 82 -35.54 9.56 -1.06
CA THR A 82 -34.63 8.82 -0.18
C THR A 82 -33.49 9.70 0.34
N ASP A 83 -32.90 9.31 1.47
CA ASP A 83 -31.76 10.01 2.06
C ASP A 83 -30.55 10.05 1.11
N ASP A 84 -30.27 8.94 0.39
CA ASP A 84 -29.19 8.89 -0.59
C ASP A 84 -29.40 9.91 -1.72
N GLU A 85 -30.64 10.08 -2.21
CA GLU A 85 -30.98 11.10 -3.22
C GLU A 85 -30.74 12.52 -2.68
N LYS A 86 -31.16 12.81 -1.44
CA LYS A 86 -30.94 14.12 -0.81
C LYS A 86 -29.45 14.44 -0.64
N THR A 87 -28.65 13.46 -0.23
CA THR A 87 -27.19 13.63 -0.09
C THR A 87 -26.55 14.03 -1.42
N GLN A 88 -26.92 13.37 -2.51
CA GLN A 88 -26.40 13.67 -3.86
C GLN A 88 -26.85 15.04 -4.38
N ILE A 89 -28.10 15.42 -4.13
CA ILE A 89 -28.62 16.74 -4.44
C ILE A 89 -27.83 17.82 -3.68
N CYS A 90 -27.58 17.63 -2.38
CA CYS A 90 -26.76 18.55 -1.59
C CYS A 90 -25.34 18.70 -2.16
N MET A 91 -24.69 17.60 -2.57
CA MET A 91 -23.36 17.65 -3.20
C MET A 91 -23.36 18.48 -4.50
N TYR A 92 -24.39 18.34 -5.34
CA TYR A 92 -24.54 19.18 -6.54
C TYR A 92 -24.75 20.66 -6.18
N LEU A 93 -25.67 20.91 -5.25
CA LEU A 93 -26.04 22.24 -4.82
C LEU A 93 -24.88 22.98 -4.15
N ALA A 94 -23.89 22.28 -3.60
CA ALA A 94 -22.66 22.89 -3.08
C ALA A 94 -21.85 23.64 -4.17
N SER A 95 -21.96 23.20 -5.44
CA SER A 95 -21.24 23.80 -6.57
C SER A 95 -22.10 24.75 -7.42
N TYR A 96 -23.39 24.46 -7.57
CA TYR A 96 -24.31 25.17 -8.48
C TYR A 96 -25.50 25.85 -7.79
N GLY A 97 -25.52 25.85 -6.45
CA GLY A 97 -26.60 26.44 -5.69
C GLY A 97 -26.65 27.97 -5.80
N ASN A 98 -27.80 28.52 -5.43
CA ASN A 98 -28.10 29.95 -5.45
C ASN A 98 -28.78 30.36 -4.13
N ASN A 99 -29.31 31.58 -4.04
CA ASN A 99 -30.00 32.05 -2.83
C ASN A 99 -31.22 31.18 -2.42
N GLN A 100 -31.95 30.61 -3.39
CA GLN A 100 -33.05 29.69 -3.12
C GLN A 100 -32.56 28.38 -2.49
N THR A 101 -31.34 27.93 -2.81
CA THR A 101 -30.70 26.82 -2.10
C THR A 101 -30.54 27.12 -0.62
N VAL A 102 -30.07 28.32 -0.27
CA VAL A 102 -29.85 28.72 1.13
C VAL A 102 -31.15 28.65 1.91
N GLU A 103 -32.23 29.19 1.35
CA GLU A 103 -33.58 29.12 1.94
C GLU A 103 -34.07 27.67 2.09
N THR A 104 -33.99 26.88 1.03
CA THR A 104 -34.49 25.49 1.00
C THR A 104 -33.78 24.61 2.04
N LEU A 105 -32.45 24.69 2.12
CA LEU A 105 -31.66 23.90 3.07
C LEU A 105 -31.82 24.39 4.51
N THR A 106 -31.91 25.71 4.73
CA THR A 106 -32.13 26.29 6.07
C THR A 106 -33.48 25.85 6.64
N ASN A 107 -34.53 25.87 5.83
CA ASN A 107 -35.86 25.39 6.20
C ASN A 107 -35.84 23.89 6.55
N TYR A 108 -35.11 23.08 5.78
CA TYR A 108 -34.98 21.65 6.07
C TYR A 108 -34.27 21.39 7.40
N ILE A 109 -33.18 22.11 7.68
CA ILE A 109 -32.43 22.01 8.93
C ILE A 109 -33.35 22.35 10.10
N LEU A 110 -34.02 23.51 10.07
CA LEU A 110 -34.93 23.97 11.12
C LEU A 110 -36.00 22.94 11.49
N GLN A 111 -36.51 22.19 10.51
CA GLN A 111 -37.56 21.19 10.74
C GLN A 111 -37.05 19.83 11.25
N ASN A 112 -35.76 19.52 11.11
CA ASN A 112 -35.25 18.15 11.25
C ASN A 112 -33.98 18.00 12.11
N PHE A 113 -33.36 19.08 12.59
CA PHE A 113 -32.12 18.98 13.38
C PHE A 113 -32.27 18.23 14.71
N ASN A 114 -33.49 18.11 15.24
CA ASN A 114 -33.82 17.36 16.46
C ASN A 114 -34.28 15.91 16.22
N LYS A 115 -34.24 15.41 14.97
CA LYS A 115 -34.67 14.04 14.63
C LYS A 115 -33.47 13.16 14.29
N GLU A 116 -33.23 12.12 15.09
CA GLU A 116 -32.10 11.18 14.88
C GLU A 116 -32.06 10.58 13.46
N SER A 117 -33.22 10.24 12.91
CA SER A 117 -33.34 9.69 11.55
C SER A 117 -32.86 10.63 10.44
N SER A 118 -32.71 11.93 10.72
CA SER A 118 -32.37 12.96 9.73
C SER A 118 -30.98 13.56 9.93
N TYR A 119 -30.21 13.10 10.93
CA TYR A 119 -28.91 13.68 11.29
C TYR A 119 -27.92 13.71 10.12
N THR A 120 -27.81 12.61 9.35
CA THR A 120 -26.90 12.52 8.21
C THR A 120 -27.21 13.58 7.15
N ILE A 121 -28.49 13.81 6.84
CA ILE A 121 -28.90 14.82 5.86
C ILE A 121 -28.71 16.23 6.40
N VAL A 122 -29.02 16.47 7.68
CA VAL A 122 -28.79 17.78 8.32
C VAL A 122 -27.31 18.16 8.28
N ILE A 123 -26.42 17.21 8.58
CA ILE A 123 -24.97 17.39 8.46
C ILE A 123 -24.57 17.77 7.03
N GLN A 124 -25.08 17.04 6.04
CA GLN A 124 -24.79 17.31 4.64
C GLN A 124 -25.33 18.69 4.19
N CYS A 125 -26.50 19.12 4.67
CA CYS A 125 -27.04 20.45 4.40
C CYS A 125 -26.14 21.55 4.97
N LEU A 126 -25.69 21.41 6.22
CA LEU A 126 -24.78 22.37 6.87
C LEU A 126 -23.46 22.50 6.09
N GLU A 127 -22.87 21.39 5.70
CA GLU A 127 -21.64 21.39 4.90
C GLU A 127 -21.86 22.03 3.51
N THR A 128 -23.00 21.75 2.88
CA THR A 128 -23.37 22.35 1.58
C THR A 128 -23.49 23.87 1.69
N LEU A 129 -24.14 24.38 2.74
CA LEU A 129 -24.25 25.81 3.01
C LEU A 129 -22.87 26.45 3.25
N ARG A 130 -21.99 25.76 3.99
CA ARG A 130 -20.61 26.20 4.22
C ARG A 130 -19.82 26.36 2.92
N LEU A 131 -19.92 25.39 2.02
CA LEU A 131 -19.23 25.41 0.72
C LEU A 131 -19.79 26.48 -0.23
N LEU A 132 -21.10 26.73 -0.19
CA LEU A 132 -21.74 27.79 -0.97
C LEU A 132 -21.26 29.19 -0.58
N GLY A 133 -21.01 29.43 0.70
CA GLY A 133 -20.42 30.68 1.17
C GLY A 133 -21.34 31.92 1.05
N HIS A 134 -22.66 31.72 0.94
CA HIS A 134 -23.63 32.82 0.89
C HIS A 134 -24.19 33.12 2.29
N PRO A 135 -23.81 34.25 2.94
CA PRO A 135 -24.30 34.59 4.27
C PRO A 135 -25.76 35.02 4.23
N ASP A 136 -26.56 34.49 5.15
CA ASP A 136 -27.97 34.86 5.33
C ASP A 136 -28.31 35.02 6.83
N ASN A 137 -29.22 35.95 7.17
CA ASN A 137 -29.57 36.25 8.56
C ASN A 137 -30.47 35.16 9.18
N THR A 138 -31.33 34.52 8.40
CA THR A 138 -32.17 33.41 8.87
C THR A 138 -31.31 32.18 9.15
N LEU A 139 -30.27 31.94 8.33
CA LEU A 139 -29.27 30.93 8.61
C LEU A 139 -28.49 31.24 9.90
N LEU A 140 -28.06 32.48 10.13
CA LEU A 140 -27.28 32.84 11.32
C LEU A 140 -28.07 32.60 12.61
N THR A 141 -29.35 32.97 12.62
CA THR A 141 -30.25 32.74 13.76
C THR A 141 -30.49 31.25 13.99
N THR A 142 -30.66 30.48 12.91
CA THR A 142 -30.75 29.01 12.95
C THR A 142 -29.50 28.38 13.56
N LEU A 143 -28.31 28.72 13.08
CA LEU A 143 -27.05 28.19 13.61
C LEU A 143 -26.87 28.53 15.09
N LYS A 144 -27.16 29.77 15.50
CA LYS A 144 -27.12 30.18 16.91
C LYS A 144 -28.11 29.40 17.78
N SER A 145 -29.28 29.02 17.25
CA SER A 145 -30.23 28.19 17.99
C SER A 145 -29.68 26.77 18.21
N ILE A 146 -29.14 26.14 17.16
CA ILE A 146 -28.53 24.80 17.22
C ILE A 146 -27.34 24.76 18.17
N ILE A 147 -26.51 25.82 18.18
CA ILE A 147 -25.31 25.85 19.04
C ILE A 147 -25.68 25.98 20.51
N ASN A 148 -26.71 26.77 20.84
CA ASN A 148 -27.09 27.07 22.23
C ASN A 148 -28.09 26.07 22.83
N GLU A 149 -28.72 25.23 22.02
CA GLU A 149 -29.72 24.27 22.51
C GLU A 149 -29.06 23.06 23.19
N ALA A 150 -29.56 22.77 24.40
CA ALA A 150 -29.06 21.71 25.26
C ALA A 150 -29.61 20.35 24.82
N GLY A 151 -28.74 19.34 24.69
CA GLY A 151 -29.14 17.98 24.30
C GLY A 151 -29.04 17.67 22.80
N ILE A 152 -28.63 18.64 21.96
CA ILE A 152 -28.32 18.38 20.54
C ILE A 152 -27.11 17.45 20.41
N HIS A 153 -27.17 16.58 19.39
CA HIS A 153 -26.09 15.69 19.03
C HIS A 153 -24.79 16.46 18.74
N GLU A 154 -23.69 16.05 19.37
CA GLU A 154 -22.41 16.79 19.38
C GLU A 154 -21.86 17.04 17.97
N VAL A 155 -22.03 16.06 17.06
CA VAL A 155 -21.63 16.19 15.65
C VAL A 155 -22.42 17.29 14.93
N ILE A 156 -23.73 17.42 15.15
CA ILE A 156 -24.54 18.48 14.51
C ILE A 156 -24.07 19.85 15.00
N ARG A 157 -23.80 19.99 16.30
CA ARG A 157 -23.25 21.22 16.87
C ARG A 157 -21.91 21.58 16.23
N TYR A 158 -21.02 20.60 16.06
CA TYR A 158 -19.74 20.78 15.38
C TYR A 158 -19.91 21.30 13.93
N TYR A 159 -20.81 20.72 13.12
CA TYR A 159 -21.07 21.21 11.76
C TYR A 159 -21.72 22.60 11.71
N ALA A 160 -22.60 22.90 12.67
CA ALA A 160 -23.19 24.23 12.79
C ALA A 160 -22.12 25.29 13.06
N ILE A 161 -21.15 24.99 13.95
CA ILE A 161 -20.02 25.88 14.24
C ILE A 161 -19.15 26.08 13.01
N ARG A 162 -18.82 25.01 12.27
CA ARG A 162 -18.07 25.15 11.01
C ARG A 162 -18.78 26.05 10.01
N THR A 163 -20.10 25.95 9.91
CA THR A 163 -20.91 26.75 8.97
C THR A 163 -20.84 28.25 9.32
N LEU A 164 -20.52 28.61 10.57
CA LEU A 164 -20.29 30.02 10.94
C LEU A 164 -19.09 30.65 10.22
N SER A 165 -18.19 29.86 9.65
CA SER A 165 -17.04 30.37 8.88
C SER A 165 -17.45 31.27 7.70
N ILE A 166 -18.69 31.13 7.19
CA ILE A 166 -19.22 31.93 6.07
C ILE A 166 -19.30 33.42 6.42
N TYR A 167 -19.55 33.75 7.69
CA TYR A 167 -19.74 35.15 8.13
C TYR A 167 -18.41 35.91 8.29
N ASN A 168 -17.27 35.20 8.26
CA ASN A 168 -15.94 35.78 8.40
C ASN A 168 -15.78 36.69 9.64
N ASP A 169 -16.42 36.34 10.75
CA ASP A 169 -16.38 37.10 12.01
C ASP A 169 -15.93 36.20 13.17
N ILE A 170 -14.75 36.48 13.71
CA ILE A 170 -14.13 35.70 14.80
C ILE A 170 -14.84 35.95 16.13
N HIS A 171 -15.47 37.11 16.33
CA HIS A 171 -16.18 37.39 17.58
C HIS A 171 -17.35 36.44 17.81
N VAL A 172 -17.94 35.91 16.74
CA VAL A 172 -18.95 34.86 16.82
C VAL A 172 -18.37 33.58 17.41
N LEU A 173 -17.14 33.22 17.04
CA LEU A 173 -16.44 32.03 17.54
C LEU A 173 -15.88 32.23 18.96
N ASP A 174 -15.41 33.44 19.31
CA ASP A 174 -14.86 33.80 20.63
C ASP A 174 -15.87 33.55 21.77
N SER A 175 -17.16 33.73 21.48
CA SER A 175 -18.23 33.45 22.44
C SER A 175 -18.39 31.96 22.81
N LEU A 176 -17.74 31.04 22.08
CA LEU A 176 -17.94 29.59 22.17
C LEU A 176 -16.75 28.82 22.75
N ILE A 177 -15.65 29.49 23.12
CA ILE A 177 -14.37 28.85 23.52
C ILE A 177 -14.50 27.88 24.70
N ASN A 178 -15.33 28.18 25.70
CA ASN A 178 -15.37 27.45 26.99
C ASN A 178 -16.21 26.16 26.95
N GLN A 179 -16.35 25.51 25.80
CA GLN A 179 -17.26 24.38 25.61
C GLN A 179 -16.54 23.08 25.24
N ASN A 180 -17.31 22.00 25.15
CA ASN A 180 -16.93 20.61 24.85
C ASN A 180 -15.89 20.45 23.70
N GLU A 181 -15.20 19.31 23.66
CA GLU A 181 -14.19 18.94 22.65
C GLU A 181 -14.66 19.20 21.21
N TYR A 182 -15.88 18.77 20.87
CA TYR A 182 -16.49 19.00 19.55
C TYR A 182 -16.68 20.47 19.19
N THR A 183 -16.88 21.35 20.18
CA THR A 183 -16.94 22.79 19.93
C THR A 183 -15.57 23.30 19.52
N LEU A 184 -14.51 22.92 20.25
CA LEU A 184 -13.13 23.31 19.93
C LEU A 184 -12.70 22.82 18.55
N LEU A 185 -13.01 21.56 18.21
CA LEU A 185 -12.79 21.01 16.86
C LEU A 185 -13.47 21.88 15.79
N GLY A 186 -14.75 22.22 16.00
CA GLY A 186 -15.54 23.02 15.06
C GLY A 186 -14.97 24.42 14.86
N ILE A 187 -14.48 25.04 15.94
CA ILE A 187 -13.84 26.37 15.92
C ILE A 187 -12.54 26.32 15.11
N PHE A 188 -11.64 25.37 15.37
CA PHE A 188 -10.36 25.30 14.66
C PHE A 188 -10.56 24.99 13.17
N ASP A 189 -11.51 24.13 12.81
CA ASP A 189 -11.82 23.86 11.40
C ASP A 189 -12.49 25.05 10.70
N ALA A 190 -13.35 25.81 11.40
CA ALA A 190 -13.89 27.07 10.89
C ALA A 190 -12.76 28.07 10.60
N ILE A 191 -11.80 28.20 11.52
CA ILE A 191 -10.63 29.08 11.37
C ILE A 191 -9.75 28.65 10.20
N SER A 192 -9.51 27.34 10.05
CA SER A 192 -8.75 26.80 8.91
C SER A 192 -9.42 27.14 7.59
N PHE A 193 -10.74 26.98 7.50
CA PHE A 193 -11.53 27.37 6.32
C PHE A 193 -11.46 28.88 6.02
N MET A 194 -11.68 29.73 7.02
CA MET A 194 -11.58 31.20 6.89
C MET A 194 -10.18 31.63 6.42
N SER A 195 -9.13 31.01 6.99
CA SER A 195 -7.74 31.30 6.63
C SER A 195 -7.44 30.95 5.17
N ASN A 196 -7.88 29.77 4.72
CA ASN A 196 -7.72 29.32 3.34
C ASN A 196 -8.49 30.21 2.36
N TYR A 197 -9.72 30.63 2.70
CA TYR A 197 -10.50 31.57 1.91
C TYR A 197 -9.75 32.91 1.72
N CYS A 198 -9.22 33.49 2.80
CA CYS A 198 -8.44 34.73 2.72
C CYS A 198 -7.18 34.58 1.86
N ILE A 199 -6.49 33.44 1.92
CA ILE A 199 -5.27 33.20 1.14
C ILE A 199 -5.59 33.00 -0.36
N THR A 200 -6.64 32.25 -0.68
CA THR A 200 -7.06 31.98 -2.07
C THR A 200 -7.58 33.23 -2.78
N GLN A 201 -8.40 34.05 -2.09
CA GLN A 201 -8.84 35.36 -2.56
C GLN A 201 -7.66 36.27 -2.93
N ARG A 202 -6.60 36.30 -2.11
CA ARG A 202 -5.38 37.08 -2.39
C ARG A 202 -4.61 36.58 -3.60
N ALA A 203 -4.53 35.27 -3.78
CA ALA A 203 -3.84 34.66 -4.93
C ALA A 203 -4.55 34.99 -6.26
N GLN A 204 -5.88 35.05 -6.27
CA GLN A 204 -6.66 35.38 -7.47
C GLN A 204 -6.59 36.87 -7.86
N LYS A 205 -6.28 37.78 -6.93
CA LYS A 205 -6.28 39.24 -7.14
C LYS A 205 -4.96 39.82 -7.68
N ASN A 206 -3.98 39.00 -8.08
CA ASN A 206 -2.72 39.37 -8.75
C ASN A 206 -2.19 40.80 -8.43
N GLY A 207 -1.65 41.00 -7.22
CA GLY A 207 -0.83 42.18 -6.91
C GLY A 207 -1.55 43.51 -6.72
N ALA A 208 -2.88 43.59 -6.84
CA ALA A 208 -3.61 44.71 -6.25
C ALA A 208 -3.73 44.47 -4.74
N SER A 209 -3.28 45.45 -3.93
CA SER A 209 -3.30 45.41 -2.47
C SER A 209 -4.59 44.75 -1.95
N GLY A 210 -4.45 43.68 -1.16
CA GLY A 210 -5.59 43.02 -0.52
C GLY A 210 -6.46 44.06 0.17
N THR A 211 -7.78 43.93 0.04
CA THR A 211 -8.71 44.81 0.78
C THR A 211 -8.36 44.73 2.27
N SER A 212 -8.23 45.87 2.95
CA SER A 212 -7.82 45.98 4.37
C SER A 212 -8.52 44.98 5.30
N ASN A 213 -9.75 44.60 4.97
CA ASN A 213 -10.58 43.71 5.76
C ASN A 213 -10.06 42.26 5.80
N GLU A 214 -9.52 41.71 4.70
CA GLU A 214 -8.96 40.35 4.67
C GLU A 214 -7.62 40.28 5.45
N GLU A 215 -6.85 41.37 5.47
CA GLU A 215 -5.62 41.49 6.27
C GLU A 215 -5.92 41.60 7.75
N ASN A 216 -6.90 42.43 8.11
CA ASN A 216 -7.38 42.53 9.48
C ASN A 216 -7.92 41.19 9.99
N LEU A 217 -8.70 40.46 9.18
CA LEU A 217 -9.23 39.16 9.58
C LEU A 217 -8.13 38.13 9.86
N ILE A 218 -7.11 38.00 9.01
CA ILE A 218 -5.98 37.09 9.28
C ILE A 218 -5.23 37.50 10.56
N ILE A 219 -5.07 38.80 10.81
CA ILE A 219 -4.43 39.29 12.03
C ILE A 219 -5.26 38.91 13.26
N GLU A 220 -6.57 39.15 13.22
CA GLU A 220 -7.48 38.76 14.29
C GLU A 220 -7.47 37.25 14.53
N ILE A 221 -7.45 36.42 13.47
CA ILE A 221 -7.32 34.95 13.58
C ILE A 221 -6.05 34.59 14.34
N ARG A 222 -4.92 35.22 14.00
CA ARG A 222 -3.63 34.94 14.66
C ARG A 222 -3.64 35.35 16.13
N VAL A 223 -4.27 36.48 16.46
CA VAL A 223 -4.43 36.94 17.86
C VAL A 223 -5.32 35.97 18.63
N PHE A 224 -6.41 35.51 18.02
CA PHE A 224 -7.29 34.50 18.60
C PHE A 224 -6.54 33.20 18.90
N LEU A 225 -5.82 32.65 17.91
CA LEU A 225 -5.04 31.43 18.10
C LEU A 225 -4.00 31.60 19.22
N SER A 226 -3.31 32.75 19.27
CA SER A 226 -2.35 33.06 20.33
C SER A 226 -2.95 32.99 21.75
N LYS A 227 -4.24 33.32 21.92
CA LYS A 227 -4.94 33.19 23.21
C LYS A 227 -5.21 31.74 23.62
N MET A 228 -5.35 30.84 22.65
CA MET A 228 -5.68 29.42 22.86
C MET A 228 -4.46 28.55 23.08
N LEU A 229 -3.30 28.95 22.52
CA LEU A 229 -2.03 28.22 22.63
C LEU A 229 -1.58 27.83 24.07
N PRO A 230 -1.82 28.63 25.13
CA PRO A 230 -1.46 28.24 26.49
C PRO A 230 -2.15 26.95 26.99
N GLN A 231 -3.32 26.60 26.45
CA GLN A 231 -4.09 25.40 26.82
C GLN A 231 -3.74 24.18 25.94
N PHE A 232 -2.79 24.31 25.01
CA PHE A 232 -2.52 23.29 23.99
C PHE A 232 -2.21 21.90 24.57
N ASP A 233 -1.55 21.82 25.72
CA ASP A 233 -1.21 20.53 26.35
C ASP A 233 -2.42 19.82 26.96
N GLU A 234 -3.47 20.56 27.31
CA GLU A 234 -4.71 20.04 27.91
C GLU A 234 -5.67 19.48 26.85
N PHE A 235 -5.46 19.83 25.58
CA PHE A 235 -6.28 19.37 24.47
C PHE A 235 -6.13 17.87 24.21
N SER A 236 -7.22 17.25 23.73
CA SER A 236 -7.16 15.90 23.16
C SER A 236 -6.32 15.88 21.88
N THR A 237 -5.90 14.68 21.45
CA THR A 237 -5.11 14.50 20.22
C THR A 237 -5.80 15.11 19.00
N SER A 238 -7.09 14.86 18.81
CA SER A 238 -7.90 15.43 17.73
C SER A 238 -7.85 16.96 17.73
N VAL A 239 -8.10 17.59 18.89
CA VAL A 239 -8.11 19.06 19.04
C VAL A 239 -6.72 19.66 18.82
N LYS A 240 -5.64 19.01 19.29
CA LYS A 240 -4.26 19.43 19.00
C LYS A 240 -3.99 19.45 17.49
N ILE A 241 -4.42 18.41 16.77
CA ILE A 241 -4.23 18.30 15.32
C ILE A 241 -5.05 19.35 14.55
N SER A 242 -6.31 19.63 14.94
CA SER A 242 -7.10 20.72 14.34
C SER A 242 -6.51 22.09 14.63
N CYS A 243 -6.03 22.31 15.85
CA CYS A 243 -5.35 23.54 16.24
C CYS A 243 -4.09 23.77 15.39
N LEU A 244 -3.27 22.72 15.20
CA LEU A 244 -2.11 22.78 14.31
C LEU A 244 -2.50 23.06 12.86
N ASN A 245 -3.54 22.41 12.33
CA ASN A 245 -4.03 22.71 10.98
C ASN A 245 -4.46 24.18 10.83
N ALA A 246 -5.15 24.75 11.83
CA ALA A 246 -5.51 26.16 11.86
C ALA A 246 -4.29 27.10 11.93
N LEU A 247 -3.25 26.74 12.69
CA LEU A 247 -1.98 27.48 12.75
C LEU A 247 -1.25 27.46 11.39
N ILE A 248 -1.22 26.30 10.72
CA ILE A 248 -0.62 26.14 9.40
C ILE A 248 -1.39 26.96 8.36
N ALA A 249 -2.72 26.81 8.31
CA ALA A 249 -3.59 27.54 7.38
C ALA A 249 -3.48 29.07 7.56
N SER A 250 -3.35 29.55 8.80
CA SER A 250 -3.19 30.99 9.09
C SER A 250 -1.74 31.51 8.93
N LYS A 251 -0.78 30.64 8.60
CA LYS A 251 0.67 30.94 8.55
C LYS A 251 1.19 31.57 9.85
N HIS A 252 0.76 31.03 10.99
CA HIS A 252 1.14 31.52 12.32
C HIS A 252 2.65 31.38 12.56
N ARG A 253 3.25 32.28 13.35
CA ARG A 253 4.71 32.29 13.58
C ARG A 253 5.17 31.14 14.49
N GLU A 254 4.34 30.74 15.44
CA GLU A 254 4.65 29.71 16.47
C GLU A 254 4.33 28.29 15.96
N THR A 255 3.91 28.14 14.71
CA THR A 255 3.51 26.84 14.12
C THR A 255 4.60 25.77 14.31
N ASN A 256 5.86 26.11 14.01
CA ASN A 256 6.97 25.17 14.15
C ASN A 256 7.22 24.77 15.60
N ASP A 257 7.01 25.66 16.56
CA ASP A 257 7.26 25.38 17.99
C ASP A 257 6.32 24.27 18.50
N TYR A 258 5.04 24.35 18.15
CA TYR A 258 4.04 23.36 18.56
C TYR A 258 4.14 22.04 17.76
N ILE A 259 4.55 22.10 16.49
CA ILE A 259 4.89 20.89 15.72
C ILE A 259 6.05 20.15 16.39
N LEU A 260 7.13 20.87 16.72
CA LEU A 260 8.30 20.29 17.40
C LEU A 260 7.95 19.77 18.81
N LYS A 261 7.00 20.42 19.50
CA LYS A 261 6.51 19.96 20.80
C LYS A 261 5.88 18.57 20.73
N ILE A 262 5.05 18.30 19.72
CA ILE A 262 4.46 16.97 19.50
C ILE A 262 5.54 15.96 19.06
N LEU A 263 6.41 16.32 18.10
CA LEU A 263 7.46 15.41 17.62
C LEU A 263 8.40 14.97 18.75
N ASN A 264 8.72 15.86 19.69
CA ASN A 264 9.54 15.54 20.87
C ASN A 264 8.75 14.89 22.02
N GLY A 265 7.43 14.74 21.88
CA GLY A 265 6.55 14.12 22.87
C GLY A 265 6.74 12.59 22.98
N ASN A 266 6.02 11.98 23.92
CA ASN A 266 6.05 10.52 24.14
C ASN A 266 4.87 9.77 23.51
N ASN A 267 3.87 10.49 22.99
CA ASN A 267 2.64 9.88 22.45
C ASN A 267 2.82 9.59 20.95
N GLU A 268 3.00 8.31 20.60
CA GLU A 268 3.22 7.89 19.21
C GLU A 268 2.00 8.13 18.31
N ASN A 269 0.78 8.01 18.85
CA ASN A 269 -0.44 8.28 18.06
C ASN A 269 -0.54 9.76 17.67
N GLU A 270 -0.17 10.68 18.58
CA GLU A 270 -0.12 12.12 18.28
C GLU A 270 0.92 12.44 17.19
N LYS A 271 2.08 11.76 17.22
CA LYS A 271 3.12 11.92 16.20
C LYS A 271 2.67 11.40 14.86
N GLU A 272 2.02 10.25 14.84
CA GLU A 272 1.50 9.63 13.62
C GLU A 272 0.47 10.54 12.94
N GLU A 273 -0.53 11.02 13.69
CA GLU A 273 -1.53 11.94 13.14
C GLU A 273 -0.92 13.26 12.65
N LEU A 274 0.09 13.77 13.35
CA LEU A 274 0.84 14.95 12.93
C LEU A 274 1.61 14.72 11.62
N LEU A 275 2.32 13.59 11.49
CA LEU A 275 3.09 13.29 10.28
C LEU A 275 2.17 13.19 9.06
N LEU A 276 1.00 12.56 9.22
CA LEU A 276 -0.03 12.48 8.19
C LEU A 276 -0.61 13.86 7.83
N LEU A 277 -0.85 14.72 8.82
CA LEU A 277 -1.26 16.11 8.56
C LEU A 277 -0.20 16.85 7.74
N LEU A 278 1.07 16.78 8.16
CA LEU A 278 2.19 17.46 7.51
C LEU A 278 2.38 17.02 6.06
N GLN A 279 2.13 15.76 5.73
CA GLN A 279 2.20 15.25 4.37
C GLN A 279 1.35 16.06 3.39
N HIS A 280 0.23 16.63 3.85
CA HIS A 280 -0.65 17.50 3.04
C HIS A 280 -0.36 18.98 3.20
N THR A 281 0.01 19.39 4.41
CA THR A 281 0.03 20.82 4.75
C THR A 281 1.40 21.45 4.71
N ILE A 282 2.48 20.68 4.48
CA ILE A 282 3.86 21.18 4.46
C ILE A 282 4.05 22.34 3.48
N MET A 283 3.31 22.35 2.37
CA MET A 283 3.33 23.40 1.36
C MET A 283 2.78 24.75 1.84
N PHE A 284 1.94 24.75 2.86
CA PHE A 284 1.33 25.96 3.40
C PHE A 284 2.14 26.57 4.54
N LEU A 285 3.19 25.89 5.02
CA LEU A 285 4.04 26.39 6.09
C LEU A 285 4.74 27.69 5.71
N ARG A 286 4.85 28.58 6.71
CA ARG A 286 5.53 29.86 6.55
C ARG A 286 7.05 29.71 6.43
N ASP A 287 7.64 28.84 7.24
CA ASP A 287 9.08 28.54 7.24
C ASP A 287 9.30 27.03 7.45
N PRO A 288 9.42 26.25 6.37
CA PRO A 288 9.52 24.80 6.45
C PRO A 288 10.95 24.30 6.75
N GLU A 289 11.99 25.14 6.64
CA GLU A 289 13.39 24.72 6.81
C GLU A 289 13.66 24.11 8.20
N PRO A 290 13.28 24.73 9.34
CA PRO A 290 13.48 24.14 10.67
C PRO A 290 12.79 22.78 10.83
N LEU A 291 11.59 22.64 10.26
CA LEU A 291 10.82 21.40 10.31
C LEU A 291 11.50 20.30 9.49
N ILE A 292 11.90 20.59 8.25
CA ILE A 292 12.61 19.61 7.39
C ILE A 292 13.86 19.09 8.09
N ARG A 293 14.64 19.98 8.73
CA ARG A 293 15.81 19.57 9.52
C ARG A 293 15.44 18.65 10.67
N SER A 294 14.37 18.97 11.39
CA SER A 294 13.88 18.14 12.49
C SER A 294 13.36 16.79 12.01
N LEU A 295 12.66 16.72 10.88
CA LEU A 295 12.16 15.47 10.31
C LEU A 295 13.32 14.57 9.86
N ILE A 296 14.43 15.14 9.39
CA ILE A 296 15.64 14.37 9.06
C ILE A 296 16.31 13.79 10.30
N SER A 297 16.38 14.55 11.40
CA SER A 297 16.97 14.08 12.65
C SER A 297 16.02 13.24 13.51
N PHE A 298 14.74 13.16 13.15
CA PHE A 298 13.72 12.47 13.93
C PHE A 298 14.00 10.96 14.05
N GLY A 299 14.07 10.43 15.28
CA GLY A 299 14.20 9.00 15.55
C GLY A 299 12.86 8.29 15.38
N THR A 300 12.74 7.43 14.38
CA THR A 300 11.50 6.71 14.08
C THR A 300 11.41 5.40 14.85
N ILE A 301 10.30 5.16 15.53
CA ILE A 301 10.03 3.87 16.18
C ILE A 301 9.33 2.92 15.21
N SER A 302 8.40 3.46 14.41
CA SER A 302 7.68 2.72 13.36
C SER A 302 8.33 2.93 11.98
N PRO A 303 8.50 1.86 11.16
CA PRO A 303 8.89 1.98 9.75
C PRO A 303 7.95 2.89 8.95
N HIS A 304 6.64 2.89 9.30
CA HIS A 304 5.63 3.71 8.64
C HIS A 304 5.94 5.21 8.77
N HIS A 305 6.36 5.67 9.96
CA HIS A 305 6.76 7.06 10.17
C HIS A 305 7.91 7.46 9.25
N ASN A 306 8.86 6.54 9.01
CA ASN A 306 9.99 6.81 8.12
C ASN A 306 9.52 7.03 6.68
N THR A 307 8.59 6.21 6.19
CA THR A 307 7.99 6.35 4.86
C THR A 307 7.23 7.67 4.72
N ILE A 308 6.36 8.01 5.67
CA ILE A 308 5.62 9.28 5.65
C ILE A 308 6.56 10.48 5.62
N ILE A 309 7.64 10.46 6.41
CA ILE A 309 8.63 11.54 6.44
C ILE A 309 9.31 11.71 5.08
N ILE A 310 9.73 10.61 4.46
CA ILE A 310 10.38 10.62 3.15
C ILE A 310 9.41 11.19 2.10
N ASP A 311 8.19 10.68 2.05
CA ASP A 311 7.15 11.14 1.11
C ASP A 311 6.80 12.61 1.32
N THR A 312 6.67 13.06 2.57
CA THR A 312 6.40 14.46 2.93
C THR A 312 7.49 15.39 2.39
N ILE A 313 8.77 15.02 2.58
CA ILE A 313 9.90 15.81 2.08
C ILE A 313 9.93 15.80 0.55
N ILE A 314 9.74 14.63 -0.09
CA ILE A 314 9.74 14.52 -1.55
C ILE A 314 8.62 15.36 -2.18
N ASN A 315 7.39 15.23 -1.67
CA ASN A 315 6.23 16.00 -2.15
C ASN A 315 6.45 17.51 -2.02
N TYR A 316 7.09 17.94 -0.92
CA TYR A 316 7.48 19.33 -0.74
C TYR A 316 8.45 19.82 -1.83
N PHE A 317 9.44 19.01 -2.23
CA PHE A 317 10.38 19.41 -3.27
C PHE A 317 9.84 19.31 -4.70
N GLN A 318 8.96 18.35 -4.97
CA GLN A 318 8.35 18.12 -6.29
C GLN A 318 7.33 19.21 -6.66
N SER A 319 6.71 19.84 -5.68
CA SER A 319 5.72 20.92 -5.88
C SER A 319 6.32 22.31 -6.08
N PHE A 320 7.64 22.48 -5.97
CA PHE A 320 8.30 23.75 -6.25
C PHE A 320 8.12 24.19 -7.71
N GLN A 321 7.67 25.43 -7.89
CA GLN A 321 7.71 26.12 -9.18
C GLN A 321 9.16 26.41 -9.61
N ASN A 322 9.39 26.52 -10.92
CA ASN A 322 10.70 26.77 -11.53
C ASN A 322 11.15 28.23 -11.38
N ASP A 323 11.19 28.74 -10.16
CA ASP A 323 11.57 30.12 -9.83
C ASP A 323 12.94 30.20 -9.14
N ARG A 324 13.66 31.30 -9.34
CA ARG A 324 15.02 31.50 -8.79
C ARG A 324 15.11 31.35 -7.27
N THR A 325 14.09 31.80 -6.54
CA THR A 325 14.01 31.68 -5.07
C THR A 325 13.89 30.23 -4.63
N SER A 326 13.03 29.46 -5.31
CA SER A 326 12.84 28.02 -5.11
C SER A 326 14.13 27.24 -5.41
N THR A 327 14.85 27.59 -6.48
CA THR A 327 16.13 26.94 -6.83
C THR A 327 17.20 27.18 -5.77
N LEU A 328 17.33 28.42 -5.26
CA LEU A 328 18.30 28.73 -4.20
C LEU A 328 17.99 27.99 -2.90
N LEU A 329 16.71 27.85 -2.54
CA LEU A 329 16.29 27.08 -1.37
C LEU A 329 16.58 25.58 -1.56
N LYS A 330 16.34 25.03 -2.75
CA LYS A 330 16.72 23.66 -3.13
C LYS A 330 18.21 23.44 -2.93
N ASP A 331 19.07 24.27 -3.50
CA ASP A 331 20.52 24.14 -3.39
C ASP A 331 21.02 24.19 -1.94
N LYS A 332 20.46 25.11 -1.13
CA LYS A 332 20.78 25.24 0.29
C LYS A 332 20.43 23.96 1.06
N LEU A 333 19.23 23.40 0.84
CA LEU A 333 18.77 22.20 1.53
C LEU A 333 19.46 20.93 1.04
N PHE A 334 19.78 20.84 -0.26
CA PHE A 334 20.52 19.72 -0.83
C PHE A 334 21.95 19.64 -0.29
N ASN A 335 22.61 20.80 -0.14
CA ASN A 335 23.89 20.88 0.56
C ASN A 335 23.77 20.46 2.03
N TYR A 336 22.70 20.90 2.71
CA TYR A 336 22.43 20.46 4.09
C TYR A 336 22.26 18.93 4.19
N PHE A 337 21.52 18.29 3.27
CA PHE A 337 21.35 16.82 3.27
C PHE A 337 22.68 16.10 3.11
N THR A 338 23.54 16.59 2.22
CA THR A 338 24.87 16.01 1.98
C THR A 338 25.77 16.14 3.21
N VAL A 339 25.83 17.33 3.83
CA VAL A 339 26.64 17.57 5.04
C VAL A 339 26.11 16.78 6.24
N THR A 340 24.79 16.67 6.36
CA THR A 340 24.15 15.93 7.47
C THR A 340 24.38 14.43 7.33
N LEU A 341 24.36 13.89 6.11
CA LEU A 341 24.71 12.50 5.83
C LEU A 341 26.13 12.16 6.29
N ASP A 342 27.11 13.02 5.98
CA ASP A 342 28.51 12.84 6.41
C ASP A 342 28.61 12.84 7.93
N SER A 343 27.98 13.82 8.59
CA SER A 343 27.96 13.93 10.05
C SER A 343 27.34 12.70 10.73
N PHE A 344 26.18 12.24 10.26
CA PHE A 344 25.52 11.06 10.82
C PHE A 344 26.33 9.78 10.59
N PHE A 345 26.91 9.61 9.39
CA PHE A 345 27.74 8.45 9.11
C PHE A 345 29.02 8.44 9.95
N GLU A 346 29.70 9.58 10.11
CA GLU A 346 30.88 9.70 10.95
C GLU A 346 30.60 9.40 12.42
N LEU A 347 29.45 9.84 12.93
CA LEU A 347 29.00 9.55 14.30
C LEU A 347 28.69 8.05 14.46
N TYR A 348 28.00 7.45 13.48
CA TYR A 348 27.73 6.00 13.46
C TYR A 348 29.02 5.17 13.43
N ARG A 349 29.96 5.57 12.56
CA ARG A 349 31.26 4.91 12.38
C ARG A 349 32.07 4.91 13.66
N LYS A 350 32.18 6.07 14.33
CA LYS A 350 32.99 6.22 15.56
C LYS A 350 32.42 5.42 16.72
N ASN A 351 31.09 5.42 16.88
CA ASN A 351 30.45 4.90 18.09
C ASN A 351 30.05 3.43 17.99
N TYR A 352 29.77 2.90 16.79
CA TYR A 352 29.14 1.58 16.65
C TYR A 352 29.89 0.61 15.73
N MET A 353 30.49 1.07 14.63
CA MET A 353 31.15 0.14 13.70
C MET A 353 32.45 -0.48 14.24
N ILE A 354 33.09 0.15 15.24
CA ILE A 354 34.30 -0.36 15.90
C ILE A 354 33.95 -1.25 17.12
N SER A 355 32.77 -1.02 17.72
CA SER A 355 32.33 -1.57 19.02
C SER A 355 31.69 -2.96 18.92
N ASP A 356 31.38 -3.44 17.72
CA ASP A 356 30.69 -4.72 17.46
C ASP A 356 31.51 -5.99 17.82
N VAL A 357 32.73 -5.83 18.34
CA VAL A 357 33.56 -6.96 18.82
C VAL A 357 32.99 -7.55 20.12
N GLU A 358 32.37 -6.74 20.98
CA GLU A 358 31.83 -7.21 22.27
C GLU A 358 30.51 -7.99 22.10
N GLU A 359 29.66 -7.62 21.14
CA GLU A 359 28.38 -8.30 20.91
C GLU A 359 28.55 -9.72 20.37
N LYS A 360 29.64 -10.02 19.66
CA LYS A 360 29.96 -11.37 19.16
C LYS A 360 30.18 -12.39 20.29
N ASN A 361 30.42 -11.95 21.52
CA ASN A 361 30.62 -12.82 22.68
C ASN A 361 29.30 -13.37 23.26
N TYR A 362 28.14 -12.84 22.86
CA TYR A 362 26.84 -13.32 23.33
C TYR A 362 26.35 -14.56 22.55
N PRO A 363 25.61 -15.48 23.21
CA PRO A 363 24.93 -16.58 22.52
C PRO A 363 24.00 -16.09 21.40
N GLU A 364 23.87 -16.87 20.32
CA GLU A 364 23.03 -16.54 19.16
C GLU A 364 21.58 -16.20 19.52
N ILE A 365 20.97 -16.99 20.40
CA ILE A 365 19.60 -16.77 20.87
C ILE A 365 19.47 -15.39 21.55
N PHE A 366 20.44 -15.04 22.42
CA PHE A 366 20.43 -13.75 23.11
C PHE A 366 20.69 -12.58 22.17
N ARG A 367 21.57 -12.73 21.18
CA ARG A 367 21.76 -11.74 20.10
C ARG A 367 20.47 -11.53 19.31
N GLY A 368 19.76 -12.62 18.98
CA GLY A 368 18.46 -12.58 18.32
C GLY A 368 17.42 -11.79 19.11
N VAL A 369 17.31 -12.03 20.42
CA VAL A 369 16.40 -11.29 21.31
C VAL A 369 16.77 -9.80 21.44
N ARG A 370 18.06 -9.47 21.60
CA ARG A 370 18.53 -8.07 21.62
C ARG A 370 18.16 -7.34 20.33
N ASN A 371 18.43 -7.95 19.18
CA ASN A 371 18.08 -7.40 17.87
C ASN A 371 16.56 -7.24 17.71
N PHE A 372 15.78 -8.22 18.18
CA PHE A 372 14.32 -8.13 18.18
C PHE A 372 13.82 -6.94 19.01
N ILE A 373 14.32 -6.77 20.24
CA ILE A 373 13.97 -5.63 21.11
C ILE A 373 14.33 -4.31 20.42
N LEU A 374 15.55 -4.21 19.89
CA LEU A 374 16.03 -3.00 19.21
C LEU A 374 15.17 -2.66 17.99
N LEU A 375 14.73 -3.64 17.20
CA LEU A 375 13.97 -3.43 15.96
C LEU A 375 12.45 -3.31 16.15
N LYS A 376 11.85 -3.92 17.18
CA LYS A 376 10.39 -4.03 17.33
C LYS A 376 9.83 -3.31 18.57
N LEU A 377 10.66 -2.93 19.53
CA LEU A 377 10.20 -2.28 20.77
C LEU A 377 10.69 -0.84 20.91
N SER A 378 10.07 -0.11 21.84
CA SER A 378 10.49 1.24 22.23
C SER A 378 11.36 1.22 23.50
N PRO A 379 12.14 2.29 23.75
CA PRO A 379 12.91 2.42 25.00
C PRO A 379 12.05 2.28 26.26
N GLN A 380 10.80 2.78 26.21
CA GLN A 380 9.86 2.69 27.33
C GLN A 380 9.50 1.24 27.66
N ILE A 381 9.33 0.39 26.64
CA ILE A 381 9.00 -1.03 26.82
C ILE A 381 10.22 -1.81 27.29
N LEU A 382 11.41 -1.49 26.77
CA LEU A 382 12.65 -2.06 27.30
C LEU A 382 12.76 -1.80 28.82
N ASN A 383 12.49 -0.57 29.27
CA ASN A 383 12.50 -0.24 30.70
C ASN A 383 11.46 -1.04 31.49
N ARG A 384 10.29 -1.33 30.93
CA ARG A 384 9.27 -2.20 31.55
C ARG A 384 9.72 -3.66 31.61
N ILE A 385 10.37 -4.18 30.56
CA ILE A 385 10.97 -5.52 30.55
C ILE A 385 12.04 -5.64 31.64
N ILE A 386 12.95 -4.67 31.71
CA ILE A 386 14.02 -4.63 32.72
C ILE A 386 13.41 -4.58 34.13
N HIS A 387 12.39 -3.75 34.35
CA HIS A 387 11.67 -3.68 35.62
C HIS A 387 11.06 -5.03 36.00
N HIS A 388 10.38 -5.71 35.06
CA HIS A 388 9.80 -7.02 35.28
C HIS A 388 10.87 -8.05 35.69
N LEU A 389 11.99 -8.12 34.96
CA LEU A 389 13.08 -9.05 35.26
C LEU A 389 13.74 -8.80 36.62
N LYS A 390 13.85 -7.55 37.06
CA LYS A 390 14.49 -7.20 38.35
C LYS A 390 13.56 -7.34 39.56
N ASN A 391 12.28 -6.99 39.41
CA ASN A 391 11.41 -6.73 40.56
C ASN A 391 10.18 -7.65 40.66
N GLU A 392 9.72 -8.26 39.57
CA GLU A 392 8.46 -9.00 39.52
C GLU A 392 8.67 -10.53 39.63
N LYS A 393 7.62 -11.26 40.02
CA LYS A 393 7.66 -12.74 40.13
C LYS A 393 7.12 -13.39 38.86
N ASN A 394 7.51 -14.64 38.60
CA ASN A 394 7.08 -15.38 37.40
C ASN A 394 5.56 -15.50 37.26
N ASP A 395 4.83 -15.54 38.38
CA ASP A 395 3.36 -15.59 38.37
C ASP A 395 2.72 -14.34 37.72
N GLU A 396 3.48 -13.26 37.57
CA GLU A 396 3.03 -11.99 36.96
C GLU A 396 3.37 -11.88 35.46
N ILE A 397 3.90 -12.93 34.84
CA ILE A 397 4.30 -12.91 33.41
C ILE A 397 3.15 -12.51 32.48
N HIS A 398 1.90 -12.85 32.82
CA HIS A 398 0.75 -12.45 32.02
C HIS A 398 0.59 -10.93 31.90
N LYS A 399 1.02 -10.14 32.90
CA LYS A 399 0.96 -8.67 32.83
C LYS A 399 1.91 -8.13 31.76
N ILE A 400 3.15 -8.62 31.73
CA ILE A 400 4.15 -8.19 30.73
C ILE A 400 3.82 -8.74 29.34
N ILE A 401 3.31 -9.98 29.24
CA ILE A 401 2.83 -10.54 27.96
C ILE A 401 1.71 -9.68 27.39
N THR A 402 0.67 -9.36 28.17
CA THR A 402 -0.44 -8.52 27.69
C THR A 402 0.06 -7.15 27.22
N LEU A 403 1.02 -6.55 27.93
CA LEU A 403 1.65 -5.28 27.51
C LEU A 403 2.40 -5.44 26.18
N LEU A 404 3.21 -6.49 26.03
CA LEU A 404 3.96 -6.77 24.81
C LEU A 404 3.05 -7.06 23.62
N THR A 405 1.99 -7.84 23.81
CA THR A 405 1.05 -8.22 22.74
C THR A 405 0.13 -7.07 22.32
N THR A 406 -0.09 -6.10 23.22
CA THR A 406 -0.80 -4.85 22.88
C THR A 406 0.07 -3.96 21.98
N TYR A 407 1.37 -3.89 22.25
CA TYR A 407 2.31 -3.07 21.48
C TYR A 407 2.77 -3.73 20.17
N ILE A 408 3.02 -5.05 20.21
CA ILE A 408 3.31 -5.88 19.05
C ILE A 408 2.09 -6.77 18.82
N PRO A 409 1.09 -6.33 18.04
CA PRO A 409 -0.10 -7.12 17.78
C PRO A 409 0.17 -8.29 16.81
N PHE A 410 1.24 -8.22 16.02
CA PHE A 410 1.58 -9.21 15.00
C PHE A 410 3.03 -9.70 15.09
N ILE A 411 3.21 -11.01 15.02
CA ILE A 411 4.48 -11.73 14.94
C ILE A 411 4.52 -12.49 13.61
N ASP A 412 5.50 -12.15 12.78
CA ASP A 412 5.77 -12.82 11.51
C ASP A 412 6.45 -14.19 11.74
N SER A 413 6.53 -15.01 10.70
CA SER A 413 7.17 -16.33 10.79
C SER A 413 8.68 -16.24 11.07
N SER A 414 9.34 -15.18 10.60
CA SER A 414 10.78 -14.98 10.76
C SER A 414 11.19 -14.56 12.18
N THR A 415 10.32 -13.85 12.91
CA THR A 415 10.58 -13.44 14.31
C THR A 415 9.86 -14.29 15.35
N ARG A 416 9.10 -15.32 14.94
CA ARG A 416 8.39 -16.20 15.87
C ARG A 416 9.32 -16.88 16.89
N GLU A 417 10.44 -17.42 16.43
CA GLU A 417 11.40 -18.11 17.31
C GLU A 417 12.08 -17.15 18.29
N THR A 418 12.45 -15.94 17.85
CA THR A 418 13.07 -14.93 18.70
C THR A 418 12.06 -14.36 19.70
N PHE A 419 10.79 -14.20 19.32
CA PHE A 419 9.72 -13.83 20.24
C PHE A 419 9.46 -14.92 21.28
N SER A 420 9.43 -16.20 20.89
CA SER A 420 9.34 -17.32 21.83
C SER A 420 10.51 -17.33 22.81
N SER A 421 11.72 -17.05 22.32
CA SER A 421 12.93 -16.96 23.15
C SER A 421 12.85 -15.79 24.15
N LEU A 422 12.25 -14.66 23.76
CA LEU A 422 11.99 -13.55 24.67
C LEU A 422 11.01 -13.95 25.77
N VAL A 423 9.92 -14.66 25.43
CA VAL A 423 8.95 -15.17 26.41
C VAL A 423 9.63 -16.14 27.38
N GLU A 424 10.52 -17.01 26.89
CA GLU A 424 11.32 -17.91 27.73
C GLU A 424 12.21 -17.15 28.72
N MET A 425 12.90 -16.10 28.27
CA MET A 425 13.74 -15.26 29.16
C MET A 425 12.90 -14.53 30.22
N LEU A 426 11.67 -14.13 29.89
CA LEU A 426 10.76 -13.50 30.85
C LEU A 426 10.21 -14.49 31.89
N TYR A 427 10.09 -15.77 31.54
CA TYR A 427 9.58 -16.83 32.42
C TYR A 427 10.65 -17.49 33.30
N ASP A 428 11.93 -17.09 33.21
CA ASP A 428 13.02 -17.74 33.94
C ASP A 428 12.78 -17.77 35.47
N SER A 429 12.91 -18.95 36.08
CA SER A 429 12.67 -19.16 37.52
C SER A 429 13.84 -18.79 38.41
N ASP A 430 15.05 -18.62 37.86
CA ASP A 430 16.22 -18.19 38.64
C ASP A 430 16.31 -16.65 38.73
N PRO A 431 16.19 -16.05 39.93
CA PRO A 431 16.30 -14.61 40.10
C PRO A 431 17.67 -14.05 39.70
N LYS A 432 18.77 -14.81 39.88
CA LYS A 432 20.11 -14.33 39.48
C LYS A 432 20.27 -14.29 37.97
N SER A 433 19.78 -15.32 37.28
CA SER A 433 19.73 -15.35 35.82
C SER A 433 18.92 -14.19 35.24
N ARG A 434 17.76 -13.87 35.84
CA ARG A 434 16.95 -12.70 35.44
C ARG A 434 17.67 -11.36 35.65
N GLU A 435 18.38 -11.20 36.75
CA GLU A 435 19.18 -9.99 37.03
C GLU A 435 20.35 -9.83 36.03
N ILE A 436 21.04 -10.92 35.70
CA ILE A 436 22.10 -10.94 34.67
C ILE A 436 21.50 -10.60 33.29
N THR A 437 20.33 -11.16 32.97
CA THR A 437 19.63 -10.87 31.72
C THR A 437 19.25 -9.39 31.64
N ALA A 438 18.70 -8.83 32.72
CA ALA A 438 18.33 -7.43 32.80
C ALA A 438 19.55 -6.49 32.63
N SER A 439 20.66 -6.74 33.32
CA SER A 439 21.89 -5.93 33.18
C SER A 439 22.48 -6.01 31.78
N ARG A 440 22.38 -7.16 31.10
CA ARG A 440 22.79 -7.27 29.70
C ARG A 440 21.84 -6.52 28.78
N LEU A 441 20.53 -6.55 28.99
CA LEU A 441 19.55 -5.80 28.19
C LEU A 441 19.67 -4.28 28.38
N GLU A 442 20.12 -3.80 29.55
CA GLU A 442 20.39 -2.38 29.81
C GLU A 442 21.45 -1.77 28.87
N THR A 443 22.31 -2.59 28.28
CA THR A 443 23.34 -2.14 27.31
C THR A 443 22.79 -1.91 25.89
N ILE A 444 21.51 -2.18 25.63
CA ILE A 444 20.91 -1.93 24.32
C ILE A 444 20.82 -0.42 24.08
N ASP A 445 21.53 0.07 23.08
CA ASP A 445 21.49 1.46 22.66
C ASP A 445 20.60 1.64 21.42
N PHE A 446 19.42 2.23 21.61
CA PHE A 446 18.50 2.54 20.51
C PHE A 446 19.04 3.62 19.56
N GLU A 447 19.99 4.45 19.99
CA GLU A 447 20.56 5.49 19.13
C GLU A 447 21.34 4.88 17.95
N LYS A 448 21.93 3.67 18.12
CA LYS A 448 22.49 2.90 16.99
C LYS A 448 21.47 2.69 15.88
N ARG A 449 20.26 2.24 16.24
CA ARG A 449 19.16 2.04 15.30
C ARG A 449 18.69 3.35 14.69
N PHE A 450 18.44 4.36 15.51
CA PHE A 450 17.91 5.64 15.03
C PHE A 450 18.89 6.32 14.08
N LEU A 451 20.20 6.28 14.34
CA LEU A 451 21.21 6.80 13.41
C LEU A 451 21.24 6.01 12.10
N GLN A 452 21.18 4.68 12.16
CA GLN A 452 21.11 3.84 10.96
C GLN A 452 19.88 4.22 10.10
N GLU A 453 18.71 4.38 10.72
CA GLU A 453 17.48 4.79 10.03
C GLU A 453 17.57 6.22 9.45
N ARG A 454 18.17 7.17 10.17
CA ARG A 454 18.40 8.55 9.68
C ARG A 454 19.31 8.57 8.45
N ILE A 455 20.37 7.74 8.43
CA ILE A 455 21.27 7.60 7.28
C ILE A 455 20.51 7.02 6.08
N VAL A 456 19.78 5.91 6.28
CA VAL A 456 18.97 5.28 5.22
C VAL A 456 17.91 6.25 4.68
N ARG A 457 17.24 7.01 5.57
CA ARG A 457 16.28 8.06 5.19
C ARG A 457 16.93 9.09 4.28
N LEU A 458 18.09 9.62 4.66
CA LEU A 458 18.81 10.61 3.85
C LEU A 458 19.24 10.04 2.50
N CYS A 459 19.74 8.80 2.47
CA CYS A 459 20.03 8.08 1.23
C CYS A 459 18.80 8.02 0.31
N ASN A 460 17.63 7.63 0.81
CA ASN A 460 16.39 7.55 0.04
C ASN A 460 15.91 8.92 -0.48
N ILE A 461 16.03 9.98 0.33
CA ILE A 461 15.72 11.35 -0.08
C ILE A 461 16.68 11.81 -1.19
N ILE A 462 17.98 11.58 -1.02
CA ILE A 462 19.02 11.92 -2.01
C ILE A 462 18.79 11.17 -3.32
N ALA A 463 18.48 9.88 -3.25
CA ALA A 463 18.19 9.04 -4.41
C ALA A 463 16.99 9.57 -5.19
N THR A 464 15.88 9.84 -4.51
CA THR A 464 14.61 10.22 -5.16
C THR A 464 14.64 11.66 -5.70
N LEU A 465 15.34 12.57 -5.01
CA LEU A 465 15.54 13.95 -5.48
C LEU A 465 16.73 14.10 -6.43
N ASN A 466 17.46 13.00 -6.71
CA ASN A 466 18.62 12.92 -7.58
C ASN A 466 19.71 13.98 -7.28
N ILE A 467 20.15 14.05 -6.02
CA ILE A 467 21.10 15.07 -5.55
C ILE A 467 22.56 14.69 -5.90
N GLN A 468 22.99 15.10 -7.09
CA GLN A 468 24.30 14.74 -7.67
C GLN A 468 25.52 15.17 -6.82
N SER A 469 25.40 16.23 -6.00
CA SER A 469 26.49 16.69 -5.13
C SER A 469 26.89 15.66 -4.05
N ALA A 470 26.00 14.74 -3.68
CA ALA A 470 26.25 13.71 -2.67
C ALA A 470 27.08 12.51 -3.17
N ALA A 471 27.25 12.34 -4.49
CA ALA A 471 27.85 11.14 -5.08
C ALA A 471 29.26 10.85 -4.55
N THR A 472 30.12 11.88 -4.45
CA THR A 472 31.50 11.71 -3.98
C THR A 472 31.59 11.26 -2.52
N LEU A 473 30.67 11.73 -1.67
CA LEU A 473 30.55 11.29 -0.28
C LEU A 473 30.05 9.84 -0.21
N LEU A 474 29.01 9.50 -0.98
CA LEU A 474 28.46 8.14 -1.04
C LEU A 474 29.51 7.12 -1.49
N VAL A 475 30.36 7.44 -2.47
CA VAL A 475 31.48 6.56 -2.87
C VAL A 475 32.48 6.33 -1.72
N LYS A 476 32.75 7.34 -0.90
CA LYS A 476 33.60 7.18 0.29
C LYS A 476 32.94 6.26 1.32
N ILE A 477 31.64 6.45 1.56
CA ILE A 477 30.84 5.61 2.46
C ILE A 477 30.81 4.16 1.97
N TYR A 478 30.52 3.93 0.68
CA TYR A 478 30.54 2.62 0.03
C TYR A 478 31.88 1.90 0.22
N ASN A 479 32.99 2.56 -0.10
CA ASN A 479 34.33 1.98 0.03
C ASN A 479 34.68 1.61 1.48
N TYR A 480 34.12 2.33 2.46
CA TYR A 480 34.26 1.98 3.86
C TYR A 480 33.40 0.76 4.23
N LEU A 481 32.13 0.73 3.82
CA LEU A 481 31.20 -0.37 4.07
C LEU A 481 31.63 -1.67 3.40
N LYS A 482 32.31 -1.59 2.25
CA LYS A 482 32.97 -2.73 1.59
C LYS A 482 34.01 -3.42 2.49
N LYS A 483 34.64 -2.67 3.41
CA LYS A 483 35.62 -3.19 4.38
C LYS A 483 34.97 -3.57 5.72
N TYR A 484 34.03 -2.76 6.21
CA TYR A 484 33.32 -2.95 7.48
C TYR A 484 31.82 -3.02 7.20
N ARG A 485 31.31 -4.24 7.02
CA ARG A 485 29.98 -4.47 6.43
C ARG A 485 28.86 -4.26 7.43
N ASP A 486 27.99 -3.29 7.13
CA ASP A 486 26.64 -3.15 7.69
C ASP A 486 25.66 -3.28 6.52
N GLU A 487 24.89 -4.37 6.46
CA GLU A 487 24.08 -4.72 5.28
C GLU A 487 23.05 -3.63 4.94
N LYS A 488 22.42 -2.99 5.94
CA LYS A 488 21.38 -1.98 5.69
C LYS A 488 21.98 -0.72 5.12
N LEU A 489 23.10 -0.26 5.67
CA LEU A 489 23.79 0.93 5.15
C LEU A 489 24.43 0.65 3.79
N PHE A 490 24.95 -0.56 3.59
CA PHE A 490 25.55 -0.99 2.33
C PHE A 490 24.50 -1.02 1.20
N ASP A 491 23.36 -1.67 1.43
CA ASP A 491 22.22 -1.70 0.49
C ASP A 491 21.76 -0.27 0.17
N ALA A 492 21.49 0.56 1.19
CA ALA A 492 21.03 1.93 0.99
C ALA A 492 22.03 2.81 0.21
N CYS A 493 23.34 2.59 0.39
CA CYS A 493 24.37 3.34 -0.34
C CYS A 493 24.43 2.93 -1.82
N ILE A 494 24.40 1.63 -2.11
CA ILE A 494 24.39 1.11 -3.49
C ILE A 494 23.12 1.53 -4.21
N HIS A 495 21.96 1.38 -3.56
CA HIS A 495 20.67 1.82 -4.09
C HIS A 495 20.72 3.31 -4.48
N THR A 496 21.21 4.17 -3.57
CA THR A 496 21.32 5.61 -3.84
C THR A 496 22.21 5.91 -5.04
N LEU A 497 23.42 5.34 -5.09
CA LEU A 497 24.35 5.55 -6.21
C LEU A 497 23.80 5.03 -7.55
N SER A 498 23.06 3.92 -7.51
CA SER A 498 22.45 3.31 -8.69
C SER A 498 21.25 4.12 -9.19
N CYS A 499 20.37 4.60 -8.31
CA CYS A 499 19.29 5.54 -8.64
C CYS A 499 19.80 6.84 -9.26
N MET A 500 20.94 7.35 -8.76
CA MET A 500 21.62 8.52 -9.33
C MET A 500 22.34 8.22 -10.66
N ARG A 501 22.34 6.95 -11.10
CA ARG A 501 23.01 6.41 -12.29
C ARG A 501 24.50 6.75 -12.32
N TYR A 502 25.16 6.66 -11.16
CA TYR A 502 26.56 7.05 -11.04
C TYR A 502 27.49 6.01 -11.71
N PRO A 503 28.39 6.40 -12.63
CA PRO A 503 29.19 5.45 -13.42
C PRO A 503 30.10 4.52 -12.62
N TYR A 504 30.64 5.00 -11.49
CA TYR A 504 31.50 4.17 -10.62
C TYR A 504 30.74 2.95 -10.07
N MET A 505 29.47 3.12 -9.71
CA MET A 505 28.67 2.03 -9.17
C MET A 505 28.31 1.02 -10.26
N LEU A 506 28.07 1.47 -11.50
CA LEU A 506 27.84 0.58 -12.65
C LEU A 506 29.02 -0.39 -12.85
N GLY A 507 30.26 0.13 -12.80
CA GLY A 507 31.45 -0.70 -12.91
C GLY A 507 31.63 -1.70 -11.75
N GLU A 508 31.29 -1.31 -10.52
CA GLU A 508 31.31 -2.23 -9.37
C GLU A 508 30.23 -3.32 -9.50
N LEU A 509 29.03 -3.00 -9.99
CA LEU A 509 27.97 -3.98 -10.25
C LEU A 509 28.36 -4.98 -11.34
N GLU A 510 29.01 -4.50 -12.41
CA GLU A 510 29.57 -5.33 -13.48
C GLU A 510 30.60 -6.32 -12.94
N LEU A 511 31.54 -5.87 -12.09
CA LEU A 511 32.52 -6.75 -11.45
C LEU A 511 31.86 -7.83 -10.59
N MET A 512 30.82 -7.47 -9.84
CA MET A 512 30.05 -8.41 -9.01
C MET A 512 29.27 -9.42 -9.86
N LEU A 513 28.74 -9.04 -11.03
CA LEU A 513 28.11 -9.98 -11.97
C LEU A 513 29.11 -11.00 -12.53
N LEU A 514 30.31 -10.53 -12.85
CA LEU A 514 31.39 -11.35 -13.42
C LEU A 514 32.08 -12.26 -12.39
N SER A 515 31.75 -12.13 -11.10
CA SER A 515 32.30 -12.96 -10.01
C SER A 515 31.96 -14.45 -10.13
N GLY A 516 30.82 -14.78 -10.77
CA GLY A 516 30.31 -16.14 -10.94
C GLY A 516 29.55 -16.69 -9.73
N ASP A 517 29.47 -15.98 -8.59
CA ASP A 517 28.63 -16.38 -7.46
C ASP A 517 27.16 -15.97 -7.70
N ARG A 518 26.23 -16.88 -7.43
CA ARG A 518 24.79 -16.67 -7.67
C ARG A 518 24.25 -15.50 -6.84
N ASN A 519 24.64 -15.40 -5.57
CA ASN A 519 24.10 -14.38 -4.68
C ASN A 519 24.59 -12.99 -5.10
N ASP A 520 25.87 -12.87 -5.42
CA ASP A 520 26.44 -11.62 -5.94
C ASP A 520 25.82 -11.23 -7.29
N GLN A 521 25.56 -12.20 -8.18
CA GLN A 521 24.88 -11.95 -9.45
C GLN A 521 23.44 -11.42 -9.25
N LEU A 522 22.64 -12.08 -8.42
CA LEU A 522 21.25 -11.65 -8.15
C LEU A 522 21.20 -10.30 -7.44
N PHE A 523 22.16 -10.06 -6.54
CA PHE A 523 22.34 -8.78 -5.86
C PHE A 523 22.70 -7.67 -6.86
N SER A 524 23.63 -7.90 -7.79
CA SER A 524 23.94 -6.91 -8.83
C SER A 524 22.78 -6.62 -9.77
N LEU A 525 22.08 -7.67 -10.22
CA LEU A 525 20.90 -7.52 -11.07
C LEU A 525 19.78 -6.73 -10.39
N LYS A 526 19.67 -6.76 -9.05
CA LYS A 526 18.71 -5.93 -8.30
C LYS A 526 18.95 -4.43 -8.54
N TYR A 527 20.20 -3.97 -8.61
CA TYR A 527 20.49 -2.54 -8.74
C TYR A 527 20.76 -2.08 -10.17
N LEU A 528 21.14 -3.01 -11.07
CA LEU A 528 21.26 -2.69 -12.49
C LEU A 528 19.95 -2.23 -13.11
N GLU A 529 18.80 -2.56 -12.52
CA GLU A 529 17.48 -2.08 -12.94
C GLU A 529 17.39 -0.55 -13.01
N HIS A 530 18.21 0.19 -12.24
CA HIS A 530 18.21 1.66 -12.30
C HIS A 530 18.92 2.25 -13.53
N TYR A 531 19.66 1.42 -14.29
CA TYR A 531 20.40 1.79 -15.48
C TYR A 531 19.66 1.30 -16.74
N THR A 532 19.11 2.23 -17.52
CA THR A 532 18.34 1.92 -18.74
C THR A 532 19.13 2.18 -20.03
N ASP A 533 20.41 2.51 -19.90
CA ASP A 533 21.27 2.95 -20.99
C ASP A 533 21.94 1.79 -21.75
N GLN A 534 22.54 2.11 -22.90
CA GLN A 534 23.18 1.14 -23.77
C GLN A 534 24.30 0.34 -23.08
N GLN A 535 24.99 0.93 -22.10
CA GLN A 535 26.06 0.25 -21.36
C GLN A 535 25.50 -0.88 -20.49
N ALA A 536 24.40 -0.65 -19.78
CA ALA A 536 23.71 -1.69 -19.02
C ALA A 536 23.22 -2.84 -19.93
N ALA A 537 22.61 -2.51 -21.08
CA ALA A 537 22.22 -3.52 -22.06
C ALA A 537 23.41 -4.35 -22.55
N SER A 538 24.57 -3.73 -22.79
CA SER A 538 25.80 -4.42 -23.20
C SER A 538 26.26 -5.42 -22.14
N ILE A 539 26.30 -5.01 -20.86
CA ILE A 539 26.69 -5.87 -19.73
C ILE A 539 25.76 -7.09 -19.65
N LEU A 540 24.45 -6.88 -19.80
CA LEU A 540 23.45 -7.95 -19.75
C LEU A 540 23.56 -8.92 -20.95
N PHE A 541 23.79 -8.42 -22.17
CA PHE A 541 23.99 -9.29 -23.33
C PHE A 541 25.30 -10.07 -23.26
N GLU A 542 26.37 -9.48 -22.71
CA GLU A 542 27.63 -10.20 -22.47
C GLU A 542 27.46 -11.34 -21.45
N LEU A 543 26.70 -11.09 -20.37
CA LEU A 543 26.34 -12.13 -19.41
C LEU A 543 25.59 -13.27 -20.12
N LEU A 544 24.55 -12.95 -20.89
CA LEU A 544 23.69 -13.92 -21.57
C LEU A 544 24.36 -14.68 -22.73
N LYS A 545 25.54 -14.25 -23.20
CA LYS A 545 26.28 -14.96 -24.25
C LYS A 545 26.79 -16.34 -23.79
N ASN A 546 27.05 -16.52 -22.49
CA ASN A 546 27.61 -17.74 -21.90
C ASN A 546 26.54 -18.56 -21.16
N THR A 547 25.45 -18.94 -21.83
CA THR A 547 24.27 -19.58 -21.23
C THR A 547 24.49 -20.95 -20.57
N ALA A 548 25.52 -21.70 -20.95
CA ALA A 548 25.68 -23.10 -20.55
C ALA A 548 25.85 -23.33 -19.03
N ASN A 549 26.28 -22.31 -18.27
CA ASN A 549 26.58 -22.40 -16.84
C ASN A 549 25.80 -21.41 -15.96
N LEU A 550 24.85 -20.66 -16.51
CA LEU A 550 24.11 -19.63 -15.77
C LEU A 550 22.94 -20.22 -14.99
N ASP A 551 22.74 -19.74 -13.76
CA ASP A 551 21.57 -20.10 -12.95
C ASP A 551 20.28 -19.59 -13.62
N ARG A 552 19.21 -20.37 -13.50
CA ARG A 552 17.88 -20.07 -14.05
C ARG A 552 17.37 -18.69 -13.63
N GLU A 553 17.47 -18.37 -12.33
CA GLU A 553 16.92 -17.14 -11.76
C GLU A 553 17.69 -15.91 -12.28
N VAL A 554 19.01 -16.04 -12.42
CA VAL A 554 19.89 -15.01 -12.97
C VAL A 554 19.52 -14.72 -14.43
N MET A 555 19.34 -15.75 -15.26
CA MET A 555 18.95 -15.57 -16.66
C MET A 555 17.58 -14.90 -16.82
N VAL A 556 16.57 -15.35 -16.07
CA VAL A 556 15.22 -14.78 -16.13
C VAL A 556 15.25 -13.31 -15.73
N LYS A 557 15.95 -12.96 -14.63
CA LYS A 557 16.04 -11.58 -14.16
C LYS A 557 16.80 -10.70 -15.17
N ALA A 558 17.92 -11.17 -15.71
CA ALA A 558 18.66 -10.44 -16.75
C ALA A 558 17.82 -10.18 -18.01
N LEU A 559 17.06 -11.17 -18.48
CA LEU A 559 16.15 -11.00 -19.63
C LEU A 559 15.01 -10.03 -19.31
N HIS A 560 14.45 -10.03 -18.10
CA HIS A 560 13.44 -9.04 -17.72
C HIS A 560 14.00 -7.62 -17.67
N LEU A 561 15.23 -7.43 -17.18
CA LEU A 561 15.89 -6.12 -17.20
C LEU A 561 16.08 -5.59 -18.63
N LEU A 562 16.41 -6.46 -19.58
CA LEU A 562 16.59 -6.06 -20.98
C LEU A 562 15.31 -5.45 -21.59
N LEU A 563 14.11 -5.88 -21.17
CA LEU A 563 12.83 -5.30 -21.63
C LEU A 563 12.68 -3.81 -21.24
N GLN A 564 13.41 -3.35 -20.22
CA GLN A 564 13.37 -1.98 -19.74
C GLN A 564 14.51 -1.11 -20.31
N THR A 565 15.45 -1.70 -21.05
CA THR A 565 16.65 -1.02 -21.58
C THR A 565 16.52 -0.69 -23.07
N GLU A 566 17.30 0.28 -23.56
CA GLU A 566 17.41 0.56 -25.00
C GLU A 566 18.18 -0.54 -25.75
N THR A 567 17.51 -1.65 -26.08
CA THR A 567 18.11 -2.85 -26.68
C THR A 567 18.33 -2.76 -28.20
N THR A 568 17.62 -1.87 -28.89
CA THR A 568 17.62 -1.75 -30.37
C THR A 568 18.99 -1.39 -30.95
N GLN A 569 19.90 -0.83 -30.13
CA GLN A 569 21.21 -0.35 -30.58
C GLN A 569 22.34 -1.37 -30.35
N TYR A 570 22.08 -2.50 -29.67
CA TYR A 570 23.09 -3.53 -29.44
C TYR A 570 23.21 -4.48 -30.65
N LYS A 571 24.42 -4.55 -31.23
CA LYS A 571 24.70 -5.42 -32.37
C LYS A 571 24.64 -6.89 -31.95
N ASN A 572 23.99 -7.73 -32.76
CA ASN A 572 23.81 -9.18 -32.54
C ASN A 572 22.86 -9.56 -31.38
N SER A 573 22.07 -8.62 -30.85
CA SER A 573 21.07 -8.90 -29.81
C SER A 573 20.07 -9.99 -30.23
N THR A 574 19.54 -9.92 -31.46
CA THR A 574 18.56 -10.90 -31.98
C THR A 574 19.17 -12.30 -32.17
N GLU A 575 20.44 -12.40 -32.55
CA GLU A 575 21.16 -13.68 -32.69
C GLU A 575 21.34 -14.37 -31.32
N ILE A 576 21.74 -13.61 -30.29
CA ILE A 576 21.89 -14.14 -28.93
C ILE A 576 20.54 -14.64 -28.41
N LEU A 577 19.48 -13.84 -28.55
CA LEU A 577 18.13 -14.21 -28.10
C LEU A 577 17.59 -15.43 -28.85
N THR A 578 17.79 -15.51 -30.17
CA THR A 578 17.40 -16.68 -30.97
C THR A 578 18.13 -17.94 -30.50
N ASN A 579 19.42 -17.85 -30.23
CA ASN A 579 20.19 -18.96 -29.68
C ASN A 579 19.65 -19.40 -28.31
N ILE A 580 19.30 -18.46 -27.42
CA ILE A 580 18.70 -18.78 -26.12
C ILE A 580 17.40 -19.57 -26.30
N ILE A 581 16.53 -19.15 -27.23
CA ILE A 581 15.23 -19.79 -27.49
C ILE A 581 15.39 -21.21 -28.03
N LEU A 582 16.37 -21.43 -28.92
CA LEU A 582 16.61 -22.73 -29.54
C LEU A 582 17.34 -23.71 -28.61
N THR A 583 18.17 -23.23 -27.70
CA THR A 583 19.06 -24.08 -26.88
C THR A 583 18.53 -24.39 -25.48
N ASN A 584 17.73 -23.50 -24.88
CA ASN A 584 17.18 -23.73 -23.55
C ASN A 584 15.92 -24.59 -23.59
N ASN A 585 15.68 -25.36 -22.52
CA ASN A 585 14.45 -26.15 -22.37
C ASN A 585 13.40 -25.49 -21.47
N ASP A 586 13.76 -24.41 -20.76
CA ASP A 586 12.85 -23.73 -19.85
C ASP A 586 11.94 -22.74 -20.59
N ILE A 587 10.63 -22.96 -20.45
CA ILE A 587 9.58 -22.15 -21.07
C ILE A 587 9.67 -20.69 -20.60
N ALA A 588 9.94 -20.44 -19.32
CA ALA A 588 9.99 -19.08 -18.78
C ALA A 588 11.13 -18.26 -19.41
N ILE A 589 12.29 -18.89 -19.61
CA ILE A 589 13.45 -18.26 -20.26
C ILE A 589 13.12 -17.98 -21.74
N LYS A 590 12.50 -18.95 -22.43
CA LYS A 590 12.06 -18.76 -23.82
C LYS A 590 11.06 -17.61 -23.95
N GLN A 591 10.07 -17.53 -23.05
CA GLN A 591 9.08 -16.45 -23.06
C GLN A 591 9.75 -15.08 -22.91
N SER A 592 10.61 -14.91 -21.89
CA SER A 592 11.31 -13.64 -21.68
C SER A 592 12.23 -13.29 -22.86
N ALA A 593 12.88 -14.27 -23.48
CA ALA A 593 13.70 -14.04 -24.67
C ALA A 593 12.86 -13.64 -25.91
N ILE A 594 11.70 -14.26 -26.12
CA ILE A 594 10.77 -13.92 -27.22
C ILE A 594 10.25 -12.48 -27.05
N LEU A 595 9.87 -12.08 -25.83
CA LEU A 595 9.47 -10.68 -25.57
C LEU A 595 10.60 -9.70 -25.90
N ASN A 596 11.85 -10.02 -25.55
CA ASN A 596 13.00 -9.18 -25.90
C ASN A 596 13.19 -9.06 -27.42
N ILE A 597 12.93 -10.12 -28.20
CA ILE A 597 12.87 -10.04 -29.67
C ILE A 597 11.75 -9.09 -30.11
N GLY A 598 10.62 -9.05 -29.40
CA GLY A 598 9.56 -8.06 -29.61
C GLY A 598 10.03 -6.61 -29.52
N HIS A 599 11.01 -6.30 -28.66
CA HIS A 599 11.59 -4.96 -28.47
C HIS A 599 12.71 -4.60 -29.43
N CYS A 600 13.53 -5.56 -29.88
CA CYS A 600 14.69 -5.29 -30.73
C CYS A 600 14.57 -5.79 -32.18
N GLY A 601 13.62 -6.68 -32.46
CA GLY A 601 13.44 -7.34 -33.75
C GLY A 601 12.81 -6.45 -34.83
N ASN A 602 13.05 -6.82 -36.08
CA ASN A 602 12.51 -6.20 -37.29
C ASN A 602 11.63 -7.20 -38.07
N GLU A 603 11.36 -6.92 -39.35
CA GLU A 603 10.53 -7.78 -40.21
C GLU A 603 11.06 -9.22 -40.31
N LYS A 604 12.39 -9.43 -40.37
CA LYS A 604 13.00 -10.76 -40.41
C LYS A 604 12.68 -11.58 -39.16
N GLU A 605 12.82 -10.96 -37.99
CA GLU A 605 12.48 -11.61 -36.72
C GLU A 605 10.98 -11.87 -36.61
N MET A 606 10.12 -11.01 -37.16
CA MET A 606 8.68 -11.26 -37.24
C MET A 606 8.35 -12.50 -38.09
N GLU A 607 8.96 -12.66 -39.26
CA GLU A 607 8.79 -13.86 -40.10
C GLU A 607 9.28 -15.14 -39.40
N TRP A 608 10.41 -15.03 -38.68
CA TRP A 608 10.94 -16.13 -37.88
C TRP A 608 9.99 -16.49 -36.72
N LEU A 609 9.42 -15.51 -36.03
CA LEU A 609 8.42 -15.72 -34.97
C LEU A 609 7.15 -16.41 -35.50
N ILE A 610 6.68 -16.05 -36.70
CA ILE A 610 5.56 -16.73 -37.37
C ILE A 610 5.89 -18.21 -37.63
N THR A 611 7.12 -18.50 -38.05
CA THR A 611 7.59 -19.88 -38.28
C THR A 611 7.64 -20.65 -36.96
N LEU A 612 8.22 -20.04 -35.91
CA LEU A 612 8.31 -20.61 -34.57
C LEU A 612 6.93 -20.91 -33.97
N PHE A 613 5.93 -20.06 -34.24
CA PHE A 613 4.54 -20.27 -33.81
C PHE A 613 3.95 -21.56 -34.38
N ALA A 614 4.24 -21.86 -35.66
CA ALA A 614 3.75 -23.07 -36.32
C ALA A 614 4.47 -24.33 -35.83
N GLU A 615 5.74 -24.22 -35.45
CA GLU A 615 6.57 -25.34 -34.97
C GLU A 615 6.29 -25.69 -33.49
N THR A 616 5.85 -24.72 -32.70
CA THR A 616 5.69 -24.87 -31.25
C THR A 616 4.28 -25.32 -30.87
N ASN A 617 4.17 -26.36 -30.03
CA ASN A 617 2.87 -26.83 -29.49
C ASN A 617 2.51 -26.20 -28.12
N GLU A 618 3.43 -25.46 -27.51
CA GLU A 618 3.24 -24.85 -26.19
C GLU A 618 2.41 -23.56 -26.29
N ILE A 619 1.22 -23.59 -25.70
CA ILE A 619 0.29 -22.44 -25.65
C ILE A 619 0.95 -21.17 -25.07
N PRO A 620 1.70 -21.23 -23.94
CA PRO A 620 2.33 -20.04 -23.37
C PRO A 620 3.34 -19.38 -24.31
N LEU A 621 4.05 -20.17 -25.12
CA LEU A 621 4.98 -19.62 -26.13
C LEU A 621 4.22 -18.98 -27.29
N LYS A 622 3.15 -19.61 -27.77
CA LYS A 622 2.27 -19.03 -28.80
C LYS A 622 1.69 -17.68 -28.38
N GLU A 623 1.24 -17.56 -27.12
CA GLU A 623 0.76 -16.31 -26.53
C GLU A 623 1.84 -15.22 -26.53
N THR A 624 3.06 -15.56 -26.11
CA THR A 624 4.19 -14.63 -26.05
C THR A 624 4.68 -14.21 -27.44
N ILE A 625 4.64 -15.11 -28.42
CA ILE A 625 4.99 -14.80 -29.81
C ILE A 625 4.06 -13.73 -30.38
N LEU A 626 2.75 -13.83 -30.14
CA LEU A 626 1.80 -12.81 -30.61
C LEU A 626 2.04 -11.46 -29.93
N GLN A 627 2.37 -11.43 -28.64
CA GLN A 627 2.76 -10.19 -27.95
C GLN A 627 3.99 -9.55 -28.61
N ALA A 628 5.04 -10.34 -28.87
CA ALA A 628 6.25 -9.86 -29.52
C ALA A 628 5.98 -9.32 -30.94
N ILE A 629 5.15 -10.01 -31.74
CA ILE A 629 4.72 -9.53 -33.06
C ILE A 629 3.97 -8.20 -32.94
N GLY A 630 3.04 -8.08 -31.99
CA GLY A 630 2.30 -6.84 -31.71
C GLY A 630 3.20 -5.65 -31.36
N SER A 631 4.32 -5.88 -30.67
CA SER A 631 5.33 -4.87 -30.33
C SER A 631 6.26 -4.47 -31.49
N ILE A 632 6.48 -5.38 -32.45
CA ILE A 632 7.30 -5.10 -33.64
C ILE A 632 6.56 -4.21 -34.65
N ILE A 633 5.29 -4.51 -34.94
CA ILE A 633 4.48 -3.86 -35.98
C ILE A 633 4.52 -2.33 -35.97
N PRO A 634 4.29 -1.63 -34.84
CA PRO A 634 4.23 -0.17 -34.85
C PRO A 634 5.57 0.50 -35.19
N ARG A 635 6.69 -0.26 -35.14
CA ARG A 635 8.04 0.22 -35.45
C ARG A 635 8.42 -0.02 -36.92
N LEU A 636 7.68 -0.86 -37.65
CA LEU A 636 7.93 -1.17 -39.05
C LEU A 636 7.27 -0.13 -39.97
N ARG A 637 8.03 0.38 -40.94
CA ARG A 637 7.52 1.30 -41.98
C ARG A 637 6.76 0.58 -43.08
N ASP A 638 7.31 -0.54 -43.56
CA ASP A 638 6.75 -1.39 -44.61
C ASP A 638 6.91 -2.85 -44.20
N PHE A 639 5.86 -3.66 -44.41
CA PHE A 639 5.87 -5.11 -44.23
C PHE A 639 4.66 -5.75 -44.93
N ASN A 640 4.66 -7.07 -45.12
CA ASN A 640 3.56 -7.77 -45.78
C ASN A 640 2.30 -7.92 -44.90
N LYS A 641 1.48 -6.85 -44.86
CA LYS A 641 0.21 -6.81 -44.10
C LYS A 641 -0.77 -7.93 -44.46
N ARG A 642 -0.80 -8.38 -45.72
CA ARG A 642 -1.72 -9.43 -46.17
C ARG A 642 -1.34 -10.79 -45.63
N ALA A 643 -0.05 -11.14 -45.70
CA ALA A 643 0.43 -12.40 -45.15
C ALA A 643 0.23 -12.46 -43.63
N LEU A 644 0.54 -11.37 -42.93
CA LEU A 644 0.32 -11.28 -41.48
C LEU A 644 -1.16 -11.38 -41.12
N ALA A 645 -2.05 -10.68 -41.83
CA ALA A 645 -3.49 -10.77 -41.58
C ALA A 645 -4.02 -12.20 -41.79
N GLN A 646 -3.55 -12.90 -42.82
CA GLN A 646 -3.93 -14.30 -43.06
C GLN A 646 -3.47 -15.21 -41.91
N PHE A 647 -2.23 -15.07 -41.46
CA PHE A 647 -1.70 -15.80 -40.31
C PHE A 647 -2.55 -15.56 -39.05
N LEU A 648 -2.88 -14.30 -38.73
CA LEU A 648 -3.69 -13.96 -37.56
C LEU A 648 -5.12 -14.50 -37.66
N LEU A 649 -5.70 -14.54 -38.85
CA LEU A 649 -7.00 -15.19 -39.08
C LEU A 649 -6.93 -16.71 -38.86
N ASP A 650 -5.80 -17.34 -39.20
CA ASP A 650 -5.58 -18.75 -38.88
C ASP A 650 -5.38 -18.99 -37.38
N CYS A 651 -4.77 -18.06 -36.64
CA CYS A 651 -4.70 -18.09 -35.17
C CYS A 651 -6.09 -18.11 -34.51
N MET A 652 -7.14 -17.64 -35.18
CA MET A 652 -8.51 -17.70 -34.66
C MET A 652 -9.04 -19.12 -34.49
N LYS A 653 -8.41 -20.11 -35.12
CA LYS A 653 -8.75 -21.55 -35.03
C LYS A 653 -8.11 -22.24 -33.84
N GLU A 654 -7.16 -21.60 -33.16
CA GLU A 654 -6.46 -22.16 -32.00
C GLU A 654 -7.39 -22.33 -30.80
N SER A 655 -7.11 -23.34 -29.96
CA SER A 655 -7.90 -23.62 -28.75
C SER A 655 -7.67 -22.60 -27.64
N GLY A 656 -6.49 -21.96 -27.60
CA GLY A 656 -6.14 -20.97 -26.59
C GLY A 656 -6.97 -19.68 -26.74
N ILE A 657 -7.73 -19.32 -25.71
CA ILE A 657 -8.55 -18.10 -25.76
C ILE A 657 -7.69 -16.83 -25.87
N ARG A 658 -6.61 -16.74 -25.10
CA ARG A 658 -5.67 -15.59 -25.12
C ARG A 658 -5.00 -15.41 -26.47
N ILE A 659 -4.63 -16.50 -27.14
CA ILE A 659 -4.10 -16.48 -28.51
C ILE A 659 -5.08 -15.75 -29.44
N ARG A 660 -6.38 -16.10 -29.36
CA ARG A 660 -7.43 -15.47 -30.17
C ARG A 660 -7.64 -14.00 -29.80
N ILE A 661 -7.58 -13.66 -28.51
CA ILE A 661 -7.71 -12.26 -28.04
C ILE A 661 -6.55 -11.40 -28.59
N TYR A 662 -5.31 -11.89 -28.47
CA TYR A 662 -4.13 -11.19 -28.95
C TYR A 662 -4.11 -11.07 -30.48
N ALA A 663 -4.53 -12.12 -31.19
CA ALA A 663 -4.69 -12.06 -32.65
C ALA A 663 -5.72 -10.98 -33.05
N CYS A 664 -6.86 -10.89 -32.36
CA CYS A 664 -7.85 -9.82 -32.58
C CYS A 664 -7.26 -8.43 -32.28
N ALA A 665 -6.50 -8.26 -31.21
CA ALA A 665 -5.86 -6.97 -30.89
C ALA A 665 -4.89 -6.51 -31.99
N ILE A 666 -4.09 -7.44 -32.54
CA ILE A 666 -3.18 -7.15 -33.65
C ILE A 666 -3.98 -6.86 -34.93
N LEU A 667 -5.03 -7.63 -35.24
CA LEU A 667 -5.90 -7.38 -36.39
C LEU A 667 -6.59 -6.00 -36.32
N LEU A 668 -6.99 -5.57 -35.13
CA LEU A 668 -7.51 -4.22 -34.88
C LEU A 668 -6.43 -3.16 -35.14
N GLN A 669 -5.19 -3.38 -34.68
CA GLN A 669 -4.05 -2.49 -34.96
C GLN A 669 -3.75 -2.38 -36.47
N LEU A 670 -4.03 -3.44 -37.24
CA LEU A 670 -3.90 -3.47 -38.70
C LEU A 670 -5.13 -2.88 -39.44
N ASN A 671 -6.18 -2.45 -38.73
CA ASN A 671 -7.46 -2.00 -39.30
C ASN A 671 -8.11 -3.05 -40.23
N ASN A 672 -8.04 -4.33 -39.88
CA ASN A 672 -8.68 -5.41 -40.65
C ASN A 672 -10.20 -5.43 -40.40
N LYS A 673 -10.99 -5.42 -41.47
CA LYS A 673 -12.47 -5.35 -41.39
C LYS A 673 -13.13 -6.65 -40.90
N ASP A 674 -12.48 -7.80 -41.05
CA ASP A 674 -13.06 -9.09 -40.66
C ASP A 674 -13.02 -9.33 -39.15
N VAL A 675 -12.20 -8.58 -38.41
CA VAL A 675 -11.97 -8.76 -36.96
C VAL A 675 -13.24 -8.54 -36.13
N GLU A 676 -14.12 -7.62 -36.56
CA GLU A 676 -15.36 -7.29 -35.85
C GLU A 676 -16.26 -8.50 -35.68
N ARG A 677 -16.34 -9.35 -36.70
CA ARG A 677 -17.13 -10.59 -36.65
C ARG A 677 -16.59 -11.55 -35.60
N TYR A 678 -15.27 -11.72 -35.54
CA TYR A 678 -14.63 -12.63 -34.58
C TYR A 678 -14.74 -12.11 -33.14
N ILE A 679 -14.56 -10.80 -32.94
CA ILE A 679 -14.78 -10.18 -31.63
C ILE A 679 -16.23 -10.39 -31.18
N LYS A 680 -17.20 -10.26 -32.10
CA LYS A 680 -18.62 -10.55 -31.82
C LYS A 680 -18.86 -12.01 -31.43
N GLU A 681 -18.29 -12.96 -32.15
CA GLU A 681 -18.39 -14.40 -31.82
C GLU A 681 -17.74 -14.72 -30.45
N MET A 682 -16.63 -14.06 -30.11
CA MET A 682 -15.93 -14.26 -28.85
C MET A 682 -16.61 -13.59 -27.66
N LEU A 683 -17.17 -12.39 -27.79
CA LEU A 683 -17.87 -11.71 -26.68
C LEU A 683 -19.21 -12.37 -26.32
N ILE A 684 -19.76 -13.25 -27.17
CA ILE A 684 -20.91 -14.10 -26.85
C ILE A 684 -20.55 -15.20 -25.81
N ILE A 685 -19.27 -15.45 -25.55
CA ILE A 685 -18.83 -16.40 -24.53
C ILE A 685 -19.42 -16.00 -23.17
N LYS A 686 -20.26 -16.87 -22.59
CA LYS A 686 -20.87 -16.68 -21.25
C LYS A 686 -19.87 -16.92 -20.11
N ASN A 687 -18.69 -16.32 -20.21
CA ASN A 687 -17.66 -16.34 -19.18
C ASN A 687 -17.19 -14.91 -18.94
N ARG A 688 -17.59 -14.37 -17.79
CA ARG A 688 -17.32 -12.99 -17.39
C ARG A 688 -15.82 -12.69 -17.31
N ASP A 689 -15.01 -13.62 -16.78
CA ASP A 689 -13.55 -13.42 -16.66
C ASP A 689 -12.91 -13.18 -18.05
N ILE A 690 -13.34 -13.94 -19.06
CA ILE A 690 -12.85 -13.80 -20.44
C ILE A 690 -13.32 -12.48 -21.06
N GLN A 691 -14.60 -12.13 -20.87
CA GLN A 691 -15.15 -10.88 -21.41
C GLN A 691 -14.46 -9.64 -20.80
N ILE A 692 -14.21 -9.65 -19.49
CA ILE A 692 -13.48 -8.60 -18.80
C ILE A 692 -12.04 -8.48 -19.34
N GLU A 693 -11.33 -9.60 -19.48
CA GLU A 693 -9.97 -9.60 -20.05
C GLU A 693 -9.94 -9.07 -21.49
N MET A 694 -10.93 -9.42 -22.30
CA MET A 694 -11.10 -8.89 -23.66
C MET A 694 -11.33 -7.38 -23.67
N LEU A 695 -12.27 -6.87 -22.86
CA LEU A 695 -12.57 -5.44 -22.79
C LEU A 695 -11.39 -4.63 -22.24
N TYR A 696 -10.62 -5.20 -21.31
CA TYR A 696 -9.37 -4.61 -20.84
C TYR A 696 -8.35 -4.46 -21.98
N ILE A 697 -8.14 -5.50 -22.78
CA ILE A 697 -7.18 -5.47 -23.91
C ILE A 697 -7.68 -4.54 -25.03
N PHE A 698 -8.98 -4.49 -25.26
CA PHE A 698 -9.57 -3.66 -26.31
C PHE A 698 -9.86 -2.21 -25.89
N HIS A 699 -9.53 -1.83 -24.65
CA HIS A 699 -9.94 -0.56 -24.03
C HIS A 699 -9.62 0.70 -24.86
N ASN A 700 -8.51 0.68 -25.61
CA ASN A 700 -8.03 1.84 -26.37
C ASN A 700 -8.52 1.89 -27.84
N TYR A 701 -9.33 0.92 -28.29
CA TYR A 701 -9.78 0.87 -29.69
C TYR A 701 -11.12 1.58 -29.88
N ASN A 702 -11.12 2.64 -30.70
CA ASN A 702 -12.20 3.63 -30.83
C ASN A 702 -12.88 3.63 -32.22
N LEU A 703 -13.40 2.49 -32.67
CA LEU A 703 -14.08 2.37 -33.97
C LEU A 703 -15.61 2.56 -33.85
N PRO A 704 -16.28 3.33 -34.73
CA PRO A 704 -17.73 3.57 -34.64
C PRO A 704 -18.56 2.28 -34.63
N GLU A 705 -18.29 1.34 -35.53
CA GLU A 705 -18.98 0.06 -35.66
C GLU A 705 -18.85 -0.77 -34.38
N PHE A 706 -17.64 -0.77 -33.81
CA PHE A 706 -17.36 -1.46 -32.56
C PHE A 706 -18.11 -0.83 -31.38
N SER A 707 -18.21 0.50 -31.30
CA SER A 707 -19.00 1.19 -30.28
C SER A 707 -20.48 0.84 -30.32
N TYR A 708 -21.09 0.77 -31.52
CA TYR A 708 -22.50 0.32 -31.64
C TYR A 708 -22.66 -1.17 -31.30
N PHE A 709 -21.65 -1.99 -31.57
CA PHE A 709 -21.64 -3.38 -31.13
C PHE A 709 -21.55 -3.49 -29.60
N LEU A 710 -20.70 -2.71 -28.94
CA LEU A 710 -20.60 -2.65 -27.47
C LEU A 710 -21.96 -2.30 -26.83
N LEU A 711 -22.71 -1.34 -27.40
CA LEU A 711 -24.09 -1.06 -26.95
C LEU A 711 -25.02 -2.27 -27.03
N SER A 712 -24.80 -3.19 -27.97
CA SER A 712 -25.60 -4.42 -28.09
C SER A 712 -25.36 -5.41 -26.95
N LEU A 713 -24.23 -5.27 -26.25
CA LEU A 713 -23.82 -6.10 -25.11
C LEU A 713 -24.38 -5.59 -23.77
N LEU A 714 -25.00 -4.41 -23.74
CA LEU A 714 -25.69 -3.87 -22.56
C LEU A 714 -27.03 -4.60 -22.30
N LYS A 715 -26.96 -5.92 -22.12
CA LYS A 715 -28.06 -6.79 -21.70
C LYS A 715 -27.74 -7.37 -20.33
N GLU A 716 -28.77 -7.51 -19.50
CA GLU A 716 -28.68 -8.07 -18.13
C GLU A 716 -28.02 -9.46 -18.06
N GLU A 717 -28.04 -10.23 -19.16
CA GLU A 717 -27.44 -11.56 -19.25
C GLU A 717 -25.90 -11.57 -19.32
N TYR A 718 -25.27 -10.46 -19.73
CA TYR A 718 -23.81 -10.42 -19.92
C TYR A 718 -23.05 -9.84 -18.72
N ALA A 719 -23.67 -8.99 -17.90
CA ALA A 719 -23.09 -8.45 -16.67
C ALA A 719 -21.68 -7.80 -16.82
N ILE A 720 -21.48 -7.08 -17.92
CA ILE A 720 -20.24 -6.34 -18.29
C ILE A 720 -20.55 -4.87 -18.58
N GLY A 721 -21.64 -4.35 -18.01
CA GLY A 721 -22.15 -3.01 -18.32
C GLY A 721 -21.14 -1.92 -17.97
N TYR A 722 -20.43 -2.07 -16.84
CA TYR A 722 -19.47 -1.07 -16.37
C TYR A 722 -18.27 -0.92 -17.32
N GLU A 723 -17.62 -2.03 -17.69
CA GLU A 723 -16.47 -2.03 -18.61
C GLU A 723 -16.86 -1.53 -20.00
N THR A 724 -18.04 -1.94 -20.48
CA THR A 724 -18.58 -1.52 -21.77
C THR A 724 -18.79 0.00 -21.80
N ILE A 725 -19.37 0.57 -20.74
CA ILE A 725 -19.60 2.01 -20.64
C ILE A 725 -18.27 2.75 -20.54
N ALA A 726 -17.33 2.32 -19.69
CA ALA A 726 -16.01 2.94 -19.57
C ALA A 726 -15.27 3.00 -20.91
N GLN A 727 -15.39 1.95 -21.73
CA GLN A 727 -14.82 1.95 -23.08
C GLN A 727 -15.54 2.90 -24.04
N LEU A 728 -16.88 2.97 -23.99
CA LEU A 728 -17.65 3.94 -24.76
C LEU A 728 -17.31 5.38 -24.34
N GLN A 729 -16.89 5.64 -23.12
CA GLN A 729 -16.48 6.97 -22.69
C GLN A 729 -15.15 7.44 -23.34
N ASN A 730 -14.38 6.53 -23.96
CA ASN A 730 -13.12 6.86 -24.63
C ASN A 730 -13.25 7.23 -26.12
N VAL A 731 -14.43 7.07 -26.75
CA VAL A 731 -14.59 7.36 -28.18
C VAL A 731 -14.59 8.88 -28.47
N PRO A 732 -14.11 9.30 -29.67
CA PRO A 732 -14.20 10.67 -30.15
C PRO A 732 -15.61 11.28 -30.05
N ALA A 733 -15.67 12.59 -29.79
CA ALA A 733 -16.92 13.34 -29.60
C ALA A 733 -17.92 13.16 -30.75
N GLU A 734 -17.45 13.13 -32.00
CA GLU A 734 -18.29 12.91 -33.18
C GLU A 734 -19.07 11.58 -33.10
N ILE A 735 -18.40 10.50 -32.68
CA ILE A 735 -19.03 9.17 -32.53
C ILE A 735 -19.94 9.18 -31.30
N SER A 736 -19.50 9.83 -30.22
CA SER A 736 -20.25 9.92 -28.97
C SER A 736 -21.60 10.62 -29.17
N ASP A 737 -21.59 11.80 -29.81
CA ASP A 737 -22.79 12.58 -30.10
C ASP A 737 -23.76 11.80 -31.01
N ASP A 738 -23.24 11.09 -32.01
CA ASP A 738 -24.03 10.20 -32.87
C ASP A 738 -24.72 9.09 -32.09
N ILE A 739 -24.02 8.48 -31.12
CA ILE A 739 -24.60 7.46 -30.24
C ILE A 739 -25.64 8.06 -29.31
N VAL A 740 -25.38 9.23 -28.71
CA VAL A 740 -26.35 9.90 -27.81
C VAL A 740 -27.62 10.31 -28.58
N ASN A 741 -27.48 10.79 -29.82
CA ASN A 741 -28.60 11.02 -30.74
C ASN A 741 -29.43 9.74 -30.97
N PHE A 742 -28.75 8.61 -31.19
CA PHE A 742 -29.41 7.31 -31.35
C PHE A 742 -30.14 6.87 -30.05
N ILE A 743 -29.51 7.03 -28.89
CA ILE A 743 -30.13 6.76 -27.58
C ILE A 743 -31.37 7.64 -27.37
N GLY A 744 -31.29 8.95 -27.66
CA GLY A 744 -32.44 9.85 -27.58
C GLY A 744 -33.61 9.39 -28.45
N ASN A 745 -33.35 8.86 -29.65
CA ASN A 745 -34.40 8.28 -30.48
C ASN A 745 -35.00 6.99 -29.89
N LEU A 746 -34.20 6.17 -29.20
CA LEU A 746 -34.72 5.01 -28.45
C LEU A 746 -35.64 5.44 -27.30
N TYR A 747 -35.28 6.49 -26.56
CA TYR A 747 -36.11 7.06 -25.50
C TYR A 747 -37.47 7.53 -26.04
N ARG A 748 -37.48 8.30 -27.14
CA ARG A 748 -38.72 8.76 -27.81
C ARG A 748 -39.59 7.59 -28.27
N LYS A 749 -38.99 6.56 -28.87
CA LYS A 749 -39.71 5.37 -29.37
C LYS A 749 -40.40 4.60 -28.23
N ASN A 750 -39.84 4.64 -27.01
CA ASN A 750 -40.39 3.98 -25.83
C ASN A 750 -41.33 4.88 -25.01
N GLY A 751 -41.79 6.01 -25.58
CA GLY A 751 -42.81 6.87 -24.98
C GLY A 751 -42.28 7.93 -24.00
N ILE A 752 -40.97 8.17 -23.97
CA ILE A 752 -40.37 9.25 -23.17
C ILE A 752 -40.32 10.52 -24.02
N ASP A 753 -41.10 11.53 -23.65
CA ASP A 753 -41.04 12.83 -24.30
C ASP A 753 -39.83 13.62 -23.77
N ILE A 754 -38.78 13.65 -24.58
CA ILE A 754 -37.53 14.37 -24.29
C ILE A 754 -37.68 15.87 -24.60
N SER A 755 -38.81 16.32 -25.16
CA SER A 755 -39.04 17.72 -25.53
C SER A 755 -39.72 18.55 -24.44
N GLN A 756 -40.31 17.91 -23.41
CA GLN A 756 -40.95 18.59 -22.27
C GLN A 756 -40.60 17.91 -20.94
N PRO A 757 -40.11 18.62 -19.90
CA PRO A 757 -39.57 17.99 -18.68
C PRO A 757 -40.58 17.46 -17.64
N THR A 758 -41.89 17.40 -17.90
CA THR A 758 -42.89 17.50 -16.80
C THR A 758 -43.94 16.40 -16.67
N LEU A 759 -43.88 15.29 -17.43
CA LEU A 759 -44.86 14.20 -17.29
C LEU A 759 -44.27 12.99 -16.56
N PRO A 760 -44.91 12.50 -15.47
CA PRO A 760 -44.45 11.34 -14.74
C PRO A 760 -44.48 10.09 -15.63
N LEU A 761 -43.34 9.42 -15.71
CA LEU A 761 -43.13 8.21 -16.52
C LEU A 761 -43.84 7.02 -15.88
N THR A 762 -44.76 6.38 -16.62
CA THR A 762 -45.34 5.07 -16.26
C THR A 762 -44.88 4.01 -17.25
N ILE A 763 -43.62 3.60 -17.12
CA ILE A 763 -43.11 2.38 -17.76
C ILE A 763 -43.39 1.21 -16.80
N LYS A 764 -43.79 0.04 -17.32
CA LYS A 764 -44.06 -1.14 -16.48
C LYS A 764 -42.80 -1.48 -15.65
N PRO A 765 -42.89 -1.58 -14.31
CA PRO A 765 -41.74 -1.85 -13.47
C PRO A 765 -41.14 -3.23 -13.80
N GLY A 766 -39.83 -3.26 -14.05
CA GLY A 766 -39.05 -4.48 -13.94
C GLY A 766 -38.83 -4.80 -12.46
N LYS A 767 -38.62 -6.06 -12.10
CA LYS A 767 -38.19 -6.41 -10.73
C LYS A 767 -36.73 -5.99 -10.56
N ILE A 768 -36.50 -5.05 -9.66
CA ILE A 768 -35.17 -4.67 -9.17
C ILE A 768 -35.12 -5.04 -7.70
N ASP A 769 -34.25 -5.96 -7.33
CA ASP A 769 -34.05 -6.34 -5.94
C ASP A 769 -32.88 -5.51 -5.38
N THR A 770 -33.19 -4.59 -4.47
CA THR A 770 -32.17 -3.84 -3.73
C THR A 770 -31.62 -4.74 -2.63
N ILE A 771 -30.31 -4.97 -2.65
CA ILE A 771 -29.61 -5.71 -1.60
C ILE A 771 -28.79 -4.72 -0.79
N ASN A 772 -29.01 -4.78 0.52
CA ASN A 772 -28.27 -3.98 1.48
C ASN A 772 -27.09 -4.79 2.04
N ASP A 773 -26.05 -4.08 2.48
CA ASP A 773 -24.92 -4.59 3.27
C ASP A 773 -23.85 -5.39 2.52
N PHE A 774 -23.25 -4.76 1.50
CA PHE A 774 -21.99 -5.25 0.92
C PHE A 774 -20.84 -4.29 1.19
N PHE A 775 -19.66 -4.87 1.38
CA PHE A 775 -18.40 -4.15 1.41
C PHE A 775 -17.84 -4.09 -0.01
N ILE A 776 -17.71 -2.89 -0.53
CA ILE A 776 -17.05 -2.60 -1.79
C ILE A 776 -15.61 -2.23 -1.50
N VAL A 777 -14.68 -2.84 -2.24
CA VAL A 777 -13.28 -2.43 -2.27
C VAL A 777 -13.01 -1.80 -3.63
N THR A 778 -12.57 -0.54 -3.64
CA THR A 778 -12.04 0.12 -4.84
C THR A 778 -10.53 0.27 -4.73
N ILE A 779 -9.85 -0.05 -5.83
CA ILE A 779 -8.39 0.03 -5.95
C ILE A 779 -8.08 0.89 -7.17
N ARG A 780 -7.55 2.08 -6.95
CA ARG A 780 -7.14 3.01 -8.01
C ARG A 780 -5.63 2.96 -8.21
N ILE A 781 -5.17 2.75 -9.43
CA ILE A 781 -3.76 2.55 -9.78
C ILE A 781 -3.19 3.85 -10.35
N TYR A 782 -2.04 4.29 -9.85
CA TYR A 782 -1.40 5.56 -10.24
C TYR A 782 -0.06 5.34 -10.94
N GLY A 783 0.31 6.27 -11.82
CA GLY A 783 1.67 6.42 -12.33
C GLY A 783 2.01 5.72 -13.65
N LYS A 784 1.04 5.05 -14.31
CA LYS A 784 1.22 4.52 -15.67
C LYS A 784 0.20 5.16 -16.61
N ALA A 785 0.69 5.79 -17.69
CA ALA A 785 -0.18 6.14 -18.81
C ALA A 785 -0.80 4.83 -19.35
N ASN A 786 -2.06 4.88 -19.80
CA ASN A 786 -2.71 3.70 -20.38
C ASN A 786 -1.82 3.12 -21.49
N PRO A 787 -1.30 1.89 -21.32
CA PRO A 787 -0.36 1.34 -22.27
C PRO A 787 -1.05 1.15 -23.62
N VAL A 788 -0.37 1.57 -24.69
CA VAL A 788 -0.90 1.50 -26.06
C VAL A 788 -0.50 0.18 -26.73
N LEU A 789 0.68 -0.37 -26.36
CA LEU A 789 1.18 -1.61 -26.91
C LEU A 789 0.52 -2.82 -26.23
N LEU A 790 0.26 -3.86 -27.02
CA LEU A 790 -0.36 -5.10 -26.54
C LEU A 790 0.48 -5.77 -25.45
N GLU A 791 1.79 -5.85 -25.62
CA GLU A 791 2.71 -6.44 -24.64
C GLU A 791 2.64 -5.71 -23.29
N GLU A 792 2.62 -4.37 -23.31
CA GLU A 792 2.54 -3.56 -22.09
C GLU A 792 1.17 -3.74 -21.39
N LEU A 793 0.07 -3.80 -22.15
CA LEU A 793 -1.27 -4.08 -21.64
C LEU A 793 -1.32 -5.45 -20.95
N VAL A 794 -0.79 -6.50 -21.59
CA VAL A 794 -0.75 -7.86 -21.05
C VAL A 794 0.15 -7.94 -19.82
N THR A 795 1.31 -7.28 -19.85
CA THR A 795 2.23 -7.23 -18.70
C THR A 795 1.59 -6.51 -17.51
N SER A 796 0.88 -5.40 -17.76
CA SER A 796 0.11 -4.70 -16.73
C SER A 796 -0.99 -5.61 -16.16
N LEU A 797 -1.76 -6.28 -17.02
CA LEU A 797 -2.82 -7.19 -16.59
C LEU A 797 -2.27 -8.35 -15.74
N ASN A 798 -1.17 -8.98 -16.16
CA ASN A 798 -0.52 -10.05 -15.40
C ASN A 798 -0.01 -9.56 -14.04
N THR A 799 0.49 -8.33 -13.97
CA THR A 799 0.92 -7.69 -12.72
C THR A 799 -0.28 -7.44 -11.80
N ILE A 800 -1.37 -6.89 -12.32
CA ILE A 800 -2.63 -6.71 -11.58
C ILE A 800 -3.18 -8.07 -11.11
N GLN A 801 -3.09 -9.09 -11.95
CA GLN A 801 -3.60 -10.41 -11.64
C GLN A 801 -2.80 -11.08 -10.51
N SER A 802 -1.47 -10.95 -10.50
CA SER A 802 -0.63 -11.48 -9.44
C SER A 802 -0.82 -10.70 -8.14
N LEU A 803 -0.73 -9.37 -8.17
CA LEU A 803 -0.74 -8.51 -6.98
C LEU A 803 -2.13 -8.33 -6.34
N ILE A 804 -3.20 -8.42 -7.14
CA ILE A 804 -4.56 -8.05 -6.70
C ILE A 804 -5.57 -9.18 -6.92
N LEU A 805 -5.83 -9.54 -8.18
CA LEU A 805 -7.00 -10.38 -8.50
C LEU A 805 -6.89 -11.80 -7.93
N SER A 806 -5.68 -12.36 -7.85
CA SER A 806 -5.43 -13.67 -7.26
C SER A 806 -5.84 -13.72 -5.77
N HIS A 807 -5.52 -12.65 -5.02
CA HIS A 807 -5.85 -12.50 -3.60
C HIS A 807 -7.34 -12.24 -3.39
N CYS A 808 -8.00 -11.49 -4.28
CA CYS A 808 -9.45 -11.34 -4.28
C CYS A 808 -10.16 -12.69 -4.45
N LYS A 809 -9.79 -13.46 -5.50
CA LYS A 809 -10.40 -14.77 -5.77
C LYS A 809 -10.15 -15.78 -4.64
N LYS A 810 -8.93 -15.82 -4.09
CA LYS A 810 -8.56 -16.71 -2.98
C LYS A 810 -9.41 -16.47 -1.72
N ASN A 811 -9.80 -15.22 -1.46
CA ASN A 811 -10.60 -14.82 -0.30
C ASN A 811 -12.10 -14.70 -0.62
N ASN A 812 -12.58 -15.23 -1.75
CA ASN A 812 -13.99 -15.21 -2.17
C ASN A 812 -14.58 -13.80 -2.39
N LEU A 813 -13.78 -12.83 -2.82
CA LEU A 813 -14.27 -11.55 -3.31
C LEU A 813 -14.67 -11.69 -4.78
N ILE A 814 -15.78 -11.05 -5.17
CA ILE A 814 -16.27 -11.08 -6.55
C ILE A 814 -15.77 -9.83 -7.28
N ILE A 815 -15.18 -10.02 -8.45
CA ILE A 815 -14.73 -8.93 -9.31
C ILE A 815 -15.96 -8.30 -9.96
N HIS A 816 -16.22 -7.03 -9.65
CA HIS A 816 -17.28 -6.24 -10.28
C HIS A 816 -16.78 -5.60 -11.57
N ALA A 817 -15.63 -4.93 -11.51
CA ALA A 817 -15.05 -4.23 -12.66
C ALA A 817 -13.52 -4.27 -12.66
N LEU A 818 -12.95 -4.35 -13.87
CA LEU A 818 -11.51 -4.23 -14.12
C LEU A 818 -11.24 -3.25 -15.27
N LEU A 819 -10.74 -2.06 -14.92
CA LEU A 819 -10.26 -1.05 -15.85
C LEU A 819 -8.74 -0.87 -15.70
N PRO A 820 -8.05 -0.23 -16.67
CA PRO A 820 -6.60 0.02 -16.58
C PRO A 820 -6.16 0.79 -15.33
N ASP A 821 -6.99 1.71 -14.84
CA ASP A 821 -6.72 2.62 -13.74
C ASP A 821 -7.47 2.28 -12.45
N SER A 822 -8.46 1.40 -12.52
CA SER A 822 -9.38 1.15 -11.41
C SER A 822 -9.92 -0.28 -11.38
N ILE A 823 -9.99 -0.84 -10.19
CA ILE A 823 -10.51 -2.18 -9.93
C ILE A 823 -11.57 -2.06 -8.86
N THR A 824 -12.72 -2.66 -9.09
CA THR A 824 -13.80 -2.70 -8.11
C THR A 824 -14.19 -4.13 -7.82
N VAL A 825 -14.18 -4.51 -6.54
CA VAL A 825 -14.57 -5.84 -6.06
C VAL A 825 -15.51 -5.71 -4.88
N TYR A 826 -16.28 -6.76 -4.58
CA TYR A 826 -17.23 -6.74 -3.47
C TYR A 826 -17.34 -8.08 -2.73
N SER A 827 -17.79 -8.01 -1.48
CA SER A 827 -18.08 -9.16 -0.63
C SER A 827 -19.08 -8.78 0.47
N ASN A 828 -19.87 -9.74 0.92
CA ASN A 828 -20.74 -9.60 2.10
C ASN A 828 -20.05 -10.01 3.42
N ASN A 829 -18.86 -10.62 3.35
CA ASN A 829 -18.12 -11.06 4.53
C ASN A 829 -16.98 -10.07 4.86
N PRO A 830 -17.04 -9.36 5.99
CA PRO A 830 -16.04 -8.36 6.37
C PRO A 830 -14.65 -8.97 6.64
N LEU A 831 -14.57 -10.21 7.14
CA LEU A 831 -13.29 -10.88 7.41
C LEU A 831 -12.56 -11.23 6.12
N ASN A 832 -13.30 -11.74 5.12
CA ASN A 832 -12.74 -12.02 3.79
C ASN A 832 -12.17 -10.76 3.14
N VAL A 833 -12.86 -9.62 3.31
CA VAL A 833 -12.38 -8.32 2.82
C VAL A 833 -11.09 -7.94 3.53
N ALA A 834 -11.04 -8.01 4.85
CA ALA A 834 -9.82 -7.70 5.62
C ALA A 834 -8.62 -8.59 5.23
N ASP A 835 -8.84 -9.90 5.09
CA ASP A 835 -7.80 -10.85 4.66
C ASP A 835 -7.31 -10.58 3.23
N ALA A 836 -8.21 -10.22 2.30
CA ALA A 836 -7.83 -9.82 0.95
C ALA A 836 -7.02 -8.52 0.94
N LEU A 837 -7.46 -7.50 1.68
CA LEU A 837 -6.80 -6.20 1.76
C LEU A 837 -5.35 -6.32 2.27
N ILE A 838 -5.13 -7.12 3.33
CA ILE A 838 -3.78 -7.35 3.87
C ILE A 838 -2.91 -8.14 2.88
N ALA A 839 -3.46 -9.17 2.24
CA ALA A 839 -2.70 -9.94 1.26
C ALA A 839 -2.27 -9.08 0.06
N ILE A 840 -3.14 -8.17 -0.39
CA ILE A 840 -2.84 -7.22 -1.47
C ILE A 840 -1.75 -6.24 -1.05
N THR A 841 -1.87 -5.62 0.12
CA THR A 841 -0.87 -4.63 0.58
C THR A 841 0.51 -5.27 0.77
N GLN A 842 0.57 -6.49 1.32
CA GLN A 842 1.80 -7.27 1.46
C GLN A 842 2.40 -7.66 0.10
N SER A 843 1.57 -8.07 -0.87
CA SER A 843 2.05 -8.42 -2.21
C SER A 843 2.60 -7.20 -2.94
N ILE A 844 1.98 -6.03 -2.80
CA ILE A 844 2.47 -4.77 -3.36
C ILE A 844 3.78 -4.35 -2.70
N GLU A 845 3.89 -4.47 -1.37
CA GLU A 845 5.13 -4.18 -0.63
C GLU A 845 6.27 -5.07 -1.13
N GLN A 846 6.06 -6.38 -1.23
CA GLN A 846 7.06 -7.32 -1.74
C GLN A 846 7.47 -7.02 -3.19
N HIS A 847 6.52 -6.67 -4.05
CA HIS A 847 6.81 -6.27 -5.41
C HIS A 847 7.68 -5.02 -5.47
N ASN A 848 7.32 -3.99 -4.70
CA ASN A 848 8.02 -2.70 -4.66
C ASN A 848 9.42 -2.78 -4.04
N LEU A 849 9.72 -3.79 -3.20
CA LEU A 849 11.08 -4.05 -2.73
C LEU A 849 12.02 -4.50 -3.86
N THR A 850 11.47 -4.98 -4.97
CA THR A 850 12.24 -5.60 -6.07
C THR A 850 12.04 -4.94 -7.43
N SER A 851 11.15 -3.94 -7.54
CA SER A 851 10.79 -3.30 -8.80
C SER A 851 11.24 -1.84 -8.85
N HIS A 852 11.73 -1.41 -10.01
CA HIS A 852 12.15 -0.04 -10.30
C HIS A 852 11.00 0.97 -10.34
N THR A 853 9.86 0.57 -10.91
CA THR A 853 8.66 1.41 -10.90
C THR A 853 7.75 0.92 -9.77
N PRO A 854 7.71 1.61 -8.62
CA PRO A 854 6.85 1.18 -7.53
C PRO A 854 5.40 1.18 -8.00
N PHE A 855 4.73 0.05 -7.81
CA PHE A 855 3.29 -0.05 -7.96
C PHE A 855 2.66 0.81 -6.86
N LYS A 856 1.93 1.85 -7.27
CA LYS A 856 1.23 2.76 -6.38
C LYS A 856 -0.27 2.60 -6.59
N ALA A 857 -0.97 2.21 -5.53
CA ALA A 857 -2.41 2.07 -5.55
C ALA A 857 -3.05 2.70 -4.31
N ILE A 858 -4.24 3.26 -4.50
CA ILE A 858 -5.12 3.74 -3.44
C ILE A 858 -6.16 2.66 -3.23
N ILE A 859 -6.15 2.06 -2.04
CA ILE A 859 -7.01 0.93 -1.69
C ILE A 859 -8.00 1.42 -0.63
N GLN A 860 -9.29 1.28 -0.88
CA GLN A 860 -10.32 1.71 0.07
C GLN A 860 -11.51 0.75 0.10
N SER A 861 -12.13 0.61 1.27
CA SER A 861 -13.28 -0.25 1.48
C SER A 861 -14.42 0.48 2.19
N TYR A 862 -15.60 0.51 1.58
CA TYR A 862 -16.78 1.14 2.13
C TYR A 862 -18.02 0.25 2.00
N ASN A 863 -19.01 0.45 2.87
CA ASN A 863 -20.30 -0.21 2.73
C ASN A 863 -21.15 0.52 1.66
N ALA A 864 -21.66 -0.25 0.69
CA ALA A 864 -22.52 0.23 -0.37
C ALA A 864 -23.82 -0.59 -0.48
N ARG A 865 -24.87 0.07 -0.95
CA ARG A 865 -26.09 -0.57 -1.44
C ARG A 865 -25.90 -1.02 -2.88
N LEU A 866 -26.38 -2.22 -3.16
CA LEU A 866 -26.25 -2.88 -4.44
C LEU A 866 -27.63 -3.13 -5.03
N ILE A 867 -27.76 -2.87 -6.33
CA ILE A 867 -28.93 -3.29 -7.10
C ILE A 867 -28.54 -4.56 -7.84
N GLN A 868 -29.28 -5.64 -7.60
CA GLN A 868 -29.15 -6.84 -8.41
C GLN A 868 -30.12 -6.78 -9.60
N THR A 869 -29.57 -6.94 -10.79
CA THR A 869 -30.31 -7.02 -12.05
C THR A 869 -29.83 -8.23 -12.84
N GLY A 870 -30.54 -9.35 -12.73
CA GLY A 870 -30.15 -10.61 -13.35
C GLY A 870 -28.84 -11.16 -12.75
N GLN A 871 -27.80 -11.29 -13.58
CA GLN A 871 -26.45 -11.72 -13.16
C GLN A 871 -25.51 -10.54 -12.84
N ASP A 872 -25.93 -9.31 -13.13
CA ASP A 872 -25.15 -8.12 -12.84
C ASP A 872 -25.57 -7.47 -11.52
N ILE A 873 -24.63 -6.71 -10.97
CA ILE A 873 -24.86 -5.89 -9.79
C ILE A 873 -24.42 -4.47 -10.11
N VAL A 874 -25.33 -3.52 -9.98
CA VAL A 874 -25.00 -2.10 -10.10
C VAL A 874 -24.72 -1.52 -8.72
N ILE A 875 -23.52 -0.94 -8.55
CA ILE A 875 -23.14 -0.26 -7.32
C ILE A 875 -23.85 1.09 -7.28
N VAL A 876 -24.72 1.27 -6.29
CA VAL A 876 -25.60 2.45 -6.20
C VAL A 876 -24.96 3.53 -5.35
N SER A 877 -24.27 3.15 -4.27
CA SER A 877 -23.60 4.12 -3.42
C SER A 877 -22.32 4.66 -4.07
N ASP A 878 -22.06 5.94 -3.87
CA ASP A 878 -20.74 6.50 -4.12
C ASP A 878 -19.73 6.06 -3.08
N GLU A 879 -18.46 6.19 -3.45
CA GLU A 879 -17.38 6.11 -2.50
C GLU A 879 -17.65 7.13 -1.38
N LYS A 880 -17.89 6.62 -0.16
CA LYS A 880 -18.18 7.46 1.00
C LYS A 880 -17.03 8.39 1.37
N TYR A 881 -15.84 8.12 0.86
CA TYR A 881 -14.64 8.92 1.04
C TYR A 881 -13.67 8.62 -0.10
N THR A 882 -12.83 9.60 -0.42
CA THR A 882 -11.69 9.45 -1.32
C THR A 882 -10.46 9.87 -0.54
N HIS A 883 -9.45 9.02 -0.45
CA HIS A 883 -8.16 9.40 0.13
C HIS A 883 -7.11 9.43 -0.98
N ASP A 884 -6.23 10.42 -0.93
CA ASP A 884 -5.06 10.55 -1.82
C ASP A 884 -3.74 10.55 -1.02
N ILE A 885 -3.76 9.87 0.13
CA ILE A 885 -2.80 10.12 1.23
C ILE A 885 -1.81 8.98 1.35
N LEU A 886 -2.34 7.77 1.51
CA LEU A 886 -1.58 6.58 1.83
C LEU A 886 -1.63 5.60 0.67
N HIS A 887 -0.63 5.70 -0.21
CA HIS A 887 -0.43 4.71 -1.26
C HIS A 887 -0.08 3.36 -0.64
N ASN A 888 -0.68 2.30 -1.15
CA ASN A 888 -0.44 0.90 -0.79
C ASN A 888 -0.86 0.53 0.64
N TYR A 889 -1.72 1.33 1.26
CA TYR A 889 -2.42 1.00 2.50
C TYR A 889 -3.91 0.81 2.23
N ALA A 890 -4.51 -0.16 2.92
CA ALA A 890 -5.94 -0.40 2.85
C ALA A 890 -6.68 0.49 3.85
N ILE A 891 -7.48 1.43 3.36
CA ILE A 891 -8.27 2.34 4.20
C ILE A 891 -9.70 1.82 4.33
N ILE A 892 -10.21 1.81 5.56
CA ILE A 892 -11.52 1.27 5.93
C ILE A 892 -12.31 2.31 6.76
N ASP A 893 -13.64 2.22 6.73
CA ASP A 893 -14.53 3.03 7.57
C ASP A 893 -14.79 2.40 8.94
N GLU A 894 -15.42 3.17 9.84
CA GLU A 894 -15.85 2.68 11.17
C GLU A 894 -16.78 1.46 11.07
N ASN A 895 -17.60 1.36 10.02
CA ASN A 895 -18.50 0.22 9.84
C ASN A 895 -17.70 -1.08 9.69
N LEU A 896 -16.75 -1.15 8.75
CA LEU A 896 -15.95 -2.36 8.57
C LEU A 896 -15.10 -2.64 9.83
N LYS A 897 -14.48 -1.61 10.42
CA LYS A 897 -13.72 -1.73 11.67
C LYS A 897 -14.54 -2.40 12.78
N SER A 898 -15.81 -2.03 12.96
CA SER A 898 -16.66 -2.60 14.00
C SER A 898 -16.79 -4.13 13.92
N TYR A 899 -16.69 -4.71 12.72
CA TYR A 899 -16.74 -6.15 12.49
C TYR A 899 -15.38 -6.84 12.65
N ILE A 900 -14.27 -6.16 12.37
CA ILE A 900 -12.94 -6.79 12.26
C ILE A 900 -11.98 -6.46 13.41
N TYR A 901 -12.32 -5.48 14.27
CA TYR A 901 -11.43 -4.93 15.30
C TYR A 901 -10.83 -5.97 16.25
N ASN A 902 -11.53 -7.07 16.52
CA ASN A 902 -11.03 -8.13 17.41
C ASN A 902 -9.90 -8.94 16.77
N GLU A 903 -9.94 -9.16 15.47
CA GLU A 903 -8.96 -9.99 14.75
C GLU A 903 -7.86 -9.17 14.07
N PHE A 904 -8.08 -7.87 13.82
CA PHE A 904 -7.17 -7.05 13.04
C PHE A 904 -6.78 -5.76 13.76
N THR A 905 -5.63 -5.20 13.36
CA THR A 905 -5.17 -3.88 13.83
C THR A 905 -5.62 -2.80 12.87
N CYS A 906 -6.40 -1.86 13.40
CA CYS A 906 -6.94 -0.72 12.68
C CYS A 906 -6.42 0.55 13.33
N ASN A 907 -5.57 1.29 12.63
CA ASN A 907 -4.95 2.52 13.14
C ASN A 907 -5.74 3.74 12.64
N PRO A 908 -6.08 4.70 13.51
CA PRO A 908 -6.90 5.84 13.14
C PRO A 908 -6.15 6.78 12.19
N LEU A 909 -6.89 7.37 11.25
CA LEU A 909 -6.41 8.47 10.42
C LEU A 909 -6.87 9.81 11.03
N PRO A 910 -6.10 10.90 10.85
CA PRO A 910 -6.53 12.22 11.29
C PRO A 910 -7.91 12.57 10.73
N HIS A 911 -8.82 13.00 11.59
CA HIS A 911 -10.18 13.40 11.21
C HIS A 911 -10.22 14.51 10.14
N ILE A 912 -9.18 15.35 10.05
CA ILE A 912 -9.03 16.41 9.03
C ILE A 912 -8.87 15.82 7.62
N LEU A 913 -8.36 14.59 7.54
CA LEU A 913 -8.15 13.85 6.31
C LEU A 913 -9.37 12.98 5.94
N ALA A 914 -10.32 12.84 6.86
CA ALA A 914 -11.61 12.21 6.57
C ALA A 914 -12.48 13.12 5.70
N ASN A 915 -13.35 12.50 4.90
CA ASN A 915 -14.35 13.18 4.06
C ASN A 915 -15.09 14.29 4.84
N PRO A 916 -15.61 15.37 4.20
CA PRO A 916 -16.48 16.37 4.80
C PRO A 916 -17.54 15.87 5.78
N LEU A 917 -17.95 14.59 5.75
CA LEU A 917 -18.88 13.91 6.65
C LEU A 917 -18.32 13.38 8.00
N HIS A 918 -17.03 13.56 8.31
CA HIS A 918 -16.41 13.03 9.56
C HIS A 918 -16.56 11.53 9.75
N ILE A 919 -16.61 10.78 8.67
CA ILE A 919 -16.58 9.32 8.76
C ILE A 919 -15.19 8.96 9.30
N PRO A 920 -15.07 8.39 10.51
CA PRO A 920 -13.77 8.02 11.05
C PRO A 920 -13.15 6.98 10.12
N LEU A 921 -11.94 7.27 9.66
CA LEU A 921 -11.19 6.40 8.75
C LEU A 921 -10.06 5.73 9.51
N TYR A 922 -9.75 4.50 9.09
CA TYR A 922 -8.67 3.71 9.65
C TYR A 922 -7.88 3.09 8.52
N TYR A 923 -6.58 2.90 8.72
CA TYR A 923 -5.82 2.03 7.84
C TYR A 923 -5.59 0.67 8.52
N LEU A 924 -5.77 -0.40 7.74
CA LEU A 924 -5.61 -1.78 8.16
C LEU A 924 -4.14 -2.18 8.07
N SER A 925 -3.57 -2.72 9.16
CA SER A 925 -2.16 -3.12 9.18
C SER A 925 -1.95 -4.64 9.14
N ASN A 926 -2.31 -5.37 10.20
CA ASN A 926 -2.05 -6.81 10.28
C ASN A 926 -3.13 -7.57 11.07
N LYS A 927 -3.14 -8.89 10.92
CA LYS A 927 -3.93 -9.79 11.76
C LYS A 927 -3.29 -9.90 13.15
N LYS A 928 -4.08 -9.80 14.21
CA LYS A 928 -3.63 -9.97 15.60
C LYS A 928 -3.33 -11.45 15.86
N ASN A 929 -2.06 -11.78 16.11
CA ASN A 929 -1.65 -13.15 16.42
C ASN A 929 -0.68 -13.24 17.61
N SER A 930 -0.13 -12.12 18.10
CA SER A 930 0.94 -12.14 19.09
C SER A 930 0.54 -12.78 20.42
N LEU A 931 -0.70 -12.56 20.87
CA LEU A 931 -1.22 -13.16 22.10
C LEU A 931 -1.31 -14.69 22.00
N ILE A 932 -1.78 -15.20 20.87
CA ILE A 932 -1.87 -16.63 20.60
C ILE A 932 -0.47 -17.25 20.56
N GLU A 933 0.47 -16.60 19.88
CA GLU A 933 1.85 -17.08 19.81
C GLU A 933 2.57 -17.01 21.16
N ALA A 934 2.33 -15.97 21.97
CA ALA A 934 2.87 -15.88 23.32
C ALA A 934 2.32 -16.98 24.25
N GLN A 935 1.02 -17.29 24.16
CA GLN A 935 0.40 -18.37 24.92
C GLN A 935 0.96 -19.74 24.52
N LYS A 936 1.08 -20.01 23.21
CA LYS A 936 1.71 -21.24 22.72
C LYS A 936 3.14 -21.40 23.23
N ALA A 937 3.93 -20.33 23.18
CA ALA A 937 5.30 -20.34 23.70
C ALA A 937 5.31 -20.66 25.20
N LEU A 938 4.46 -19.99 25.98
CA LEU A 938 4.35 -20.21 27.43
C LEU A 938 3.92 -21.64 27.77
N ASP A 939 2.90 -22.17 27.08
CA ASP A 939 2.41 -23.54 27.29
C ASP A 939 3.50 -24.57 26.98
N GLN A 940 4.28 -24.34 25.92
CA GLN A 940 5.40 -25.19 25.55
C GLN A 940 6.51 -25.14 26.60
N ILE A 941 6.83 -23.97 27.16
CA ILE A 941 7.81 -23.81 28.24
C ILE A 941 7.35 -24.55 29.50
N ILE A 942 6.08 -24.38 29.90
CA ILE A 942 5.50 -25.06 31.07
C ILE A 942 5.54 -26.58 30.91
N LEU A 943 5.23 -27.09 29.71
CA LEU A 943 5.30 -28.51 29.41
C LEU A 943 6.75 -29.03 29.49
N ASN A 944 7.71 -28.28 28.94
CA ASN A 944 9.13 -28.62 28.99
C ASN A 944 9.66 -28.64 30.43
N GLU A 945 9.26 -27.69 31.29
CA GLU A 945 9.61 -27.72 32.71
C GLU A 945 9.01 -28.91 33.45
N LYS A 946 7.73 -29.24 33.17
CA LYS A 946 7.06 -30.40 33.79
C LYS A 946 7.77 -31.70 33.40
N THR A 947 8.03 -31.90 32.11
CA THR A 947 8.74 -33.08 31.62
C THR A 947 10.18 -33.15 32.13
N LYS A 948 10.89 -32.01 32.28
CA LYS A 948 12.21 -31.96 32.91
C LYS A 948 12.15 -32.36 34.38
N LYS A 949 11.19 -31.83 35.15
CA LYS A 949 10.98 -32.18 36.56
C LYS A 949 10.58 -33.66 36.73
N GLU A 950 9.78 -34.21 35.81
CA GLU A 950 9.45 -35.63 35.77
C GLU A 950 10.69 -36.49 35.49
N LYS A 951 11.48 -36.15 34.47
CA LYS A 951 12.76 -36.85 34.19
C LYS A 951 13.75 -36.73 35.34
N GLU A 952 13.85 -35.58 35.99
CA GLU A 952 14.70 -35.42 37.18
C GLU A 952 14.21 -36.29 38.34
N ARG A 953 12.89 -36.41 38.53
CA ARG A 953 12.29 -37.33 39.52
C ARG A 953 12.53 -38.79 39.17
N GLU A 954 12.32 -39.19 37.92
CA GLU A 954 12.61 -40.53 37.43
C GLU A 954 14.09 -40.89 37.62
N LEU A 955 15.00 -39.95 37.32
CA LEU A 955 16.44 -40.14 37.49
C LEU A 955 16.81 -40.22 38.98
N LEU A 956 16.18 -39.41 39.85
CA LEU A 956 16.34 -39.53 41.31
C LEU A 956 15.79 -40.85 41.85
N GLU A 957 14.69 -41.36 41.31
CA GLU A 957 14.13 -42.67 41.65
C GLU A 957 15.00 -43.81 41.14
N GLU A 958 15.57 -43.72 39.94
CA GLU A 958 16.56 -44.66 39.44
C GLU A 958 17.83 -44.65 40.28
N ILE A 959 18.32 -43.48 40.70
CA ILE A 959 19.47 -43.38 41.63
C ILE A 959 19.11 -44.03 42.97
N LYS A 960 17.91 -43.83 43.50
CA LYS A 960 17.45 -44.49 44.73
C LYS A 960 17.34 -46.01 44.56
N LYS A 961 16.81 -46.50 43.44
CA LYS A 961 16.75 -47.94 43.10
C LYS A 961 18.15 -48.53 42.97
N ARG A 962 19.08 -47.81 42.32
CA ARG A 962 20.50 -48.19 42.22
C ARG A 962 21.17 -48.25 43.59
N LYS A 963 20.90 -47.28 44.48
CA LYS A 963 21.38 -47.30 45.88
C LYS A 963 20.83 -48.49 46.68
N LEU A 964 19.58 -48.91 46.43
CA LEU A 964 18.98 -50.09 47.06
C LEU A 964 19.57 -51.40 46.52
N THR A 965 19.85 -51.51 45.22
CA THR A 965 20.60 -52.66 44.66
C THR A 965 22.03 -52.74 45.20
N ILE A 966 22.68 -51.59 45.44
CA ILE A 966 24.01 -51.52 46.04
C ILE A 966 24.01 -52.04 47.50
N GLN A 967 22.96 -51.82 48.27
CA GLN A 967 22.85 -52.40 49.63
C GLN A 967 22.62 -53.92 49.65
N SER A 968 22.27 -54.55 48.51
CA SER A 968 21.98 -55.98 48.42
C SER A 968 23.12 -56.86 47.89
N GLN A 969 24.22 -56.27 47.40
CA GLN A 969 25.41 -57.00 46.95
C GLN A 969 26.43 -57.12 48.09
N GLY A 970 26.95 -58.32 48.34
CA GLY A 970 27.89 -58.57 49.45
C GLY A 970 29.28 -57.99 49.19
N SER A 971 30.03 -57.71 50.26
CA SER A 971 31.39 -57.14 50.26
C SER A 971 32.41 -57.86 49.34
N ALA A 972 32.15 -59.12 48.95
CA ALA A 972 33.01 -59.91 48.07
C ALA A 972 32.99 -59.45 46.60
N ASP A 973 31.83 -59.10 46.03
CA ASP A 973 31.75 -58.59 44.65
C ASP A 973 32.30 -57.16 44.54
N TYR A 974 32.18 -56.37 45.62
CA TYR A 974 32.75 -55.02 45.71
C TYR A 974 34.28 -55.02 45.68
N LEU A 975 34.92 -55.93 46.44
CA LEU A 975 36.37 -56.12 46.41
C LEU A 975 36.84 -56.56 45.01
N ALA A 976 36.13 -57.50 44.37
CA ALA A 976 36.45 -57.96 43.02
C ALA A 976 36.34 -56.84 41.97
N THR A 977 35.37 -55.94 42.11
CA THR A 977 35.16 -54.82 41.17
C THR A 977 36.21 -53.71 41.39
N LEU A 978 36.56 -53.41 42.64
CA LEU A 978 37.65 -52.49 42.99
C LEU A 978 39.01 -53.01 42.50
N GLU A 979 39.29 -54.31 42.67
CA GLU A 979 40.50 -54.93 42.13
C GLU A 979 40.54 -54.87 40.60
N ARG A 980 39.41 -55.07 39.92
CA ARG A 980 39.32 -54.94 38.46
C ARG A 980 39.61 -53.51 37.99
N VAL A 981 39.01 -52.50 38.64
CA VAL A 981 39.26 -51.08 38.32
C VAL A 981 40.72 -50.69 38.59
N ASN A 982 41.29 -51.17 39.70
CA ASN A 982 42.70 -50.96 40.00
C ASN A 982 43.62 -51.63 38.96
N GLY A 983 43.22 -52.83 38.47
CA GLY A 983 43.89 -53.53 37.38
C GLY A 983 43.93 -52.73 36.09
N ILE A 984 42.80 -52.14 35.68
CA ILE A 984 42.69 -51.30 34.48
C ILE A 984 43.51 -50.01 34.64
N LEU A 985 43.40 -49.32 35.77
CA LEU A 985 44.21 -48.11 36.04
C LEU A 985 45.71 -48.42 35.95
N ARG A 986 46.13 -49.58 36.47
CA ARG A 986 47.53 -50.00 36.42
C ARG A 986 47.97 -50.34 35.00
N SER A 987 47.11 -50.92 34.16
CA SER A 987 47.45 -51.20 32.76
C SER A 987 47.61 -49.91 31.95
N GLU A 988 46.68 -48.96 32.10
CA GLU A 988 46.73 -47.65 31.42
C GLU A 988 47.96 -46.83 31.82
N ILE A 989 48.27 -46.77 33.13
CA ILE A 989 49.48 -46.08 33.61
C ILE A 989 50.74 -46.75 33.06
N ASN A 990 50.77 -48.08 32.96
CA ASN A 990 51.90 -48.79 32.38
C ASN A 990 52.04 -48.53 30.87
N GLU A 991 50.95 -48.34 30.13
CA GLU A 991 50.99 -47.92 28.72
C GLU A 991 51.50 -46.48 28.58
N ILE A 992 51.02 -45.56 29.43
CA ILE A 992 51.51 -44.18 29.49
C ILE A 992 53.02 -44.16 29.80
N ASN A 993 53.47 -44.95 30.78
CA ASN A 993 54.89 -45.06 31.11
C ASN A 993 55.71 -45.64 29.94
N LYS A 994 55.20 -46.67 29.23
CA LYS A 994 55.86 -47.20 28.03
C LYS A 994 55.92 -46.19 26.89
N TYR A 995 54.86 -45.40 26.69
CA TYR A 995 54.81 -44.35 25.68
C TYR A 995 55.83 -43.24 25.97
N ILE A 996 55.91 -42.79 27.24
CA ILE A 996 56.87 -41.77 27.67
C ILE A 996 58.31 -42.28 27.56
N GLN A 997 58.60 -43.51 28.00
CA GLN A 997 59.94 -44.12 27.89
C GLN A 997 60.39 -44.31 26.44
N LYS A 998 59.47 -44.48 25.48
CA LYS A 998 59.80 -44.56 24.04
C LYS A 998 60.11 -43.21 23.41
N ARG A 999 59.63 -42.09 23.96
CA ARG A 999 59.77 -40.74 23.36
C ARG A 999 60.71 -39.80 24.12
N SER A 1000 61.05 -40.13 25.37
CA SER A 1000 61.94 -39.32 26.22
C SER A 1000 63.15 -40.13 26.67
N THR A 1001 64.36 -39.63 26.40
CA THR A 1001 65.64 -40.24 26.85
C THR A 1001 66.10 -39.74 28.22
N ASP A 1002 65.42 -38.76 28.80
CA ASP A 1002 65.74 -38.21 30.12
C ASP A 1002 65.29 -39.17 31.22
N ARG A 1003 66.27 -39.82 31.86
CA ARG A 1003 66.02 -40.84 32.87
C ARG A 1003 65.41 -40.27 34.13
N GLU A 1004 65.82 -39.08 34.58
CA GLU A 1004 65.32 -38.49 35.83
C GLU A 1004 63.86 -38.08 35.69
N LEU A 1005 63.51 -37.41 34.60
CA LEU A 1005 62.15 -37.01 34.29
C LEU A 1005 61.21 -38.23 34.19
N ASN A 1006 61.64 -39.29 33.50
CA ASN A 1006 60.85 -40.51 33.37
C ASN A 1006 60.61 -41.20 34.73
N THR A 1007 61.62 -41.23 35.62
CA THR A 1007 61.43 -41.74 36.99
C THR A 1007 60.50 -40.88 37.85
N GLN A 1008 60.58 -39.54 37.74
CA GLN A 1008 59.70 -38.66 38.48
C GLN A 1008 58.25 -38.78 38.01
N VAL A 1009 58.02 -38.78 36.69
CA VAL A 1009 56.67 -38.93 36.13
C VAL A 1009 56.08 -40.31 36.47
N SER A 1010 56.88 -41.38 36.42
CA SER A 1010 56.41 -42.71 36.85
C SER A 1010 55.97 -42.72 38.32
N ARG A 1011 56.76 -42.10 39.22
CA ARG A 1011 56.39 -41.96 40.64
C ARG A 1011 55.15 -41.08 40.85
N MET A 1012 54.99 -40.01 40.07
CA MET A 1012 53.80 -39.17 40.14
C MET A 1012 52.55 -39.93 39.70
N LEU A 1013 52.63 -40.72 38.61
CA LEU A 1013 51.53 -41.54 38.13
C LEU A 1013 51.17 -42.65 39.12
N GLU A 1014 52.15 -43.31 39.74
CA GLU A 1014 51.89 -44.29 40.81
C GLU A 1014 51.23 -43.64 42.05
N ASN A 1015 51.66 -42.44 42.42
CA ASN A 1015 51.06 -41.70 43.53
C ASN A 1015 49.64 -41.22 43.19
N LEU A 1016 49.39 -40.82 41.94
CA LEU A 1016 48.07 -40.48 41.44
C LEU A 1016 47.14 -41.70 41.49
N GLN A 1017 47.62 -42.87 41.05
CA GLN A 1017 46.87 -44.12 41.15
C GLN A 1017 46.49 -44.43 42.60
N LYS A 1018 47.45 -44.34 43.52
CA LYS A 1018 47.19 -44.59 44.95
C LYS A 1018 46.18 -43.62 45.52
N LYS A 1019 46.27 -42.33 45.18
CA LYS A 1019 45.31 -41.30 45.63
C LYS A 1019 43.91 -41.53 45.06
N ILE A 1020 43.80 -41.80 43.76
CA ILE A 1020 42.53 -42.11 43.10
C ILE A 1020 41.91 -43.36 43.72
N PHE A 1021 42.71 -44.41 43.94
CA PHE A 1021 42.22 -45.64 44.58
C PHE A 1021 41.75 -45.38 46.03
N LEU A 1022 42.48 -44.56 46.79
CA LEU A 1022 42.08 -44.14 48.14
C LEU A 1022 40.81 -43.28 48.14
N GLU A 1023 40.67 -42.34 47.22
CA GLU A 1023 39.46 -41.52 47.10
C GLU A 1023 38.26 -42.34 46.67
N ILE A 1024 38.40 -43.24 45.68
CA ILE A 1024 37.34 -44.14 45.27
C ILE A 1024 36.95 -45.05 46.46
N SER A 1025 37.93 -45.59 47.19
CA SER A 1025 37.66 -46.40 48.38
C SER A 1025 36.98 -45.60 49.49
N ASN A 1026 37.34 -44.32 49.69
CA ASN A 1026 36.72 -43.44 50.69
C ASN A 1026 35.32 -42.95 50.29
N PHE A 1027 35.08 -42.71 48.99
CA PHE A 1027 33.79 -42.30 48.46
C PHE A 1027 32.77 -43.44 48.50
N ILE A 1028 33.25 -44.69 48.47
CA ILE A 1028 32.41 -45.89 48.54
C ILE A 1028 32.16 -46.36 49.98
N MET A 1029 33.07 -46.10 50.93
CA MET A 1029 32.88 -46.40 52.36
C MET A 1029 32.04 -45.34 53.12
N LYS A 1030 31.72 -44.21 52.50
CA LYS A 1030 30.73 -43.21 52.96
C LYS A 1030 29.43 -43.39 52.21
#